data_AF-A0A9X8H9V3-F1
#
_entry.id   AF-A0A9X8H9V3-F1
#
_cell.length_a   1.000
_cell.length_b   1.000
_cell.length_c   1.000
_cell.angle_alpha   90.00
_cell.angle_beta   90.00
_cell.angle_gamma   90.00
#
_symmetry.space_group_name_H-M   'P 1'
#
loop_
_entity.id
_entity.type
_entity.pdbx_description
1 polymer ?
#
loop_
_entity_poly.entity_id
_entity_poly.type
_entity_poly.pdbx_seq_one_letter_code
_entity_poly.pdbx_strand_id
1 'polypeptide(L)'
;SLAVTRHPSTSHALLAASCTSDADVSVVHVWCDGRLNTPPLKSAGIDAKITVLEFGPACVVCAGTAHGSVLVFSWEASGGGLSVLSATPAWFDLSVASILSLRSCLNDRVLLAATVDGTVISYTVDIPAPSPRFHADTLLPAHTKALHVLQAAPETQFSAALVTDDLCLVRVDRASVAERSLRITDLETEKEQLKMEKEILSKLSADQLSLLDRERQSELRQAKAAWEAKMKAVEGDMHTKSHDAHTAMLEMKQEHERSLQTMQSIFTTKLSAMTDVCRQLERQVVAERQRVDDARFGGDERQMVLRGEWEAAMASTVATYDAKVAALTHSLDRKQKEYDELLSQMNDDSLIHLGAMQAAVDNGKAAQVSQQEETKAKISSLQQQLRMMLNALTTKDDRVKQATLEANRLHLAVDALNYEIALERKTAAKAVAACSVLEARVADQARQIEGLDEMNNARLCKLKTMQSAITTKEQDIHGMRRFVEELHAENSAVVEDANEMDEAHGQMKRRVAFFERSVTELKRQLVDAKAVTTACCRDLGILIEREQHGTRVSIDDIVKLYHKYDFRTNNNRVVRREMASDEAVIQELTKQNKCVEDQQRKLRTRLDAMTHERQKLVSVFSTDNTKLLQELNVMAQRNHELQVRNGVLEADAAKHLRKGRGVEDRGGMQASQSLPDLPVVAATGESEASNQVEPTTTTVVDDQGPRIYIPCGVSVGAGPQKAKDLSPLKPLQRPRSSKPKQTTQPRPVNSMAQTKLYARRRPQSAHPTKSY
;
A
#
# COMPACT_ATOMS: atom_id res chain seq x y z
N SER A 1 -42.71 -15.50 1.31
CA SER A 1 -42.87 -16.17 -0.01
C SER A 1 -42.76 -15.12 -1.11
N LEU A 2 -42.37 -15.46 -2.34
CA LEU A 2 -42.18 -14.52 -3.46
C LEU A 2 -42.78 -15.09 -4.75
N ALA A 3 -43.56 -14.29 -5.46
CA ALA A 3 -44.08 -14.60 -6.80
C ALA A 3 -43.69 -13.48 -7.77
N VAL A 4 -43.38 -13.85 -9.01
CA VAL A 4 -43.02 -12.92 -10.09
C VAL A 4 -43.75 -13.33 -11.36
N THR A 5 -44.43 -12.39 -12.00
CA THR A 5 -45.06 -12.60 -13.31
C THR A 5 -44.90 -11.36 -14.20
N ARG A 6 -45.46 -11.37 -15.41
CA ARG A 6 -45.59 -10.19 -16.25
C ARG A 6 -47.05 -9.78 -16.36
N HIS A 7 -47.32 -8.48 -16.26
CA HIS A 7 -48.67 -7.94 -16.43
C HIS A 7 -49.16 -8.24 -17.86
N PRO A 8 -50.33 -8.86 -18.04
CA PRO A 8 -50.77 -9.34 -19.36
C PRO A 8 -51.00 -8.22 -20.39
N SER A 9 -51.36 -7.01 -19.97
CA SER A 9 -51.57 -5.88 -20.89
C SER A 9 -50.38 -4.93 -21.06
N THR A 10 -49.47 -4.82 -20.08
CA THR A 10 -48.37 -3.83 -20.11
C THR A 10 -47.00 -4.50 -20.24
N SER A 11 -46.93 -5.83 -20.10
CA SER A 11 -45.69 -6.63 -20.08
C SER A 11 -44.66 -6.22 -19.02
N HIS A 12 -45.00 -5.30 -18.11
CA HIS A 12 -44.16 -4.96 -16.96
C HIS A 12 -44.08 -6.14 -15.99
N ALA A 13 -42.95 -6.28 -15.30
CA ALA A 13 -42.81 -7.28 -14.25
C ALA A 13 -43.75 -6.91 -13.08
N LEU A 14 -44.52 -7.88 -12.60
CA LEU A 14 -45.28 -7.80 -11.37
C LEU A 14 -44.56 -8.64 -10.33
N LEU A 15 -44.42 -8.10 -9.13
CA LEU A 15 -43.75 -8.78 -8.03
C LEU A 15 -44.66 -8.76 -6.80
N ALA A 16 -44.84 -9.92 -6.18
CA ALA A 16 -45.59 -10.06 -4.94
C ALA A 16 -44.74 -10.79 -3.90
N ALA A 17 -44.67 -10.24 -2.69
CA ALA A 17 -43.96 -10.85 -1.57
C ALA A 17 -44.88 -10.95 -0.36
N SER A 18 -44.76 -12.05 0.39
CA SER A 18 -45.37 -12.18 1.72
C SER A 18 -44.30 -12.08 2.79
N CYS A 19 -44.57 -11.23 3.78
CA CYS A 19 -43.79 -11.11 5.00
C CYS A 19 -44.65 -11.63 6.15
N THR A 20 -44.15 -12.63 6.88
CA THR A 20 -44.82 -13.17 8.06
C THR A 20 -44.05 -12.73 9.29
N SER A 21 -44.75 -12.15 10.26
CA SER A 21 -44.21 -11.77 11.57
C SER A 21 -44.09 -12.98 12.50
N ASP A 22 -43.35 -12.82 13.60
CA ASP A 22 -43.21 -13.87 14.63
C ASP A 22 -44.54 -14.24 15.32
N ALA A 23 -45.58 -13.41 15.18
CA ALA A 23 -46.94 -13.67 15.67
C ALA A 23 -47.83 -14.38 14.63
N ASP A 24 -47.23 -14.99 13.59
CA ASP A 24 -47.90 -15.64 12.45
C ASP A 24 -48.87 -14.74 11.63
N VAL A 25 -48.85 -13.44 11.88
CA VAL A 25 -49.55 -12.44 11.05
C VAL A 25 -48.76 -12.22 9.77
N SER A 26 -49.38 -12.46 8.62
CA SER A 26 -48.79 -12.26 7.29
C SER A 26 -49.32 -11.00 6.61
N VAL A 27 -48.46 -10.31 5.87
CA VAL A 27 -48.81 -9.17 5.00
C VAL A 27 -48.34 -9.45 3.59
N VAL A 28 -49.19 -9.18 2.60
CA VAL A 28 -48.86 -9.29 1.17
C VAL A 28 -48.52 -7.91 0.61
N HIS A 29 -47.36 -7.83 -0.04
CA HIS A 29 -46.85 -6.65 -0.72
C HIS A 29 -46.86 -6.90 -2.23
N VAL A 30 -47.44 -5.99 -3.02
CA VAL A 30 -47.48 -6.10 -4.49
C VAL A 30 -46.87 -4.84 -5.13
N TRP A 31 -45.89 -5.03 -6.00
CA TRP A 31 -45.28 -4.00 -6.85
C TRP A 31 -45.81 -4.13 -8.27
N CYS A 32 -46.67 -3.20 -8.67
CA CYS A 32 -47.35 -3.23 -9.97
C CYS A 32 -46.45 -2.84 -11.16
N ASP A 33 -45.29 -2.22 -10.91
CA ASP A 33 -44.32 -1.79 -11.92
C ASP A 33 -43.01 -2.60 -11.90
N GLY A 34 -42.92 -3.58 -10.98
CA GLY A 34 -41.77 -4.47 -10.84
C GLY A 34 -40.52 -3.78 -10.29
N ARG A 35 -40.64 -2.54 -9.80
CA ARG A 35 -39.52 -1.79 -9.25
C ARG A 35 -39.63 -1.78 -7.73
N LEU A 36 -38.66 -2.38 -7.05
CA LEU A 36 -38.61 -2.39 -5.58
C LEU A 36 -38.47 -0.98 -4.95
N ASN A 37 -38.10 0.02 -5.75
CA ASN A 37 -37.94 1.40 -5.31
C ASN A 37 -39.27 2.18 -5.22
N THR A 38 -40.38 1.63 -5.71
CA THR A 38 -41.71 2.23 -5.54
C THR A 38 -42.41 1.64 -4.31
N PRO A 39 -43.23 2.43 -3.59
CA PRO A 39 -43.97 1.92 -2.45
C PRO A 39 -44.95 0.83 -2.91
N PRO A 40 -44.91 -0.39 -2.33
CA PRO A 40 -45.81 -1.47 -2.72
C PRO A 40 -47.24 -1.22 -2.23
N LEU A 41 -48.20 -1.82 -2.94
CA LEU A 41 -49.54 -2.03 -2.41
C LEU A 41 -49.47 -3.03 -1.26
N LYS A 42 -50.09 -2.71 -0.12
CA LYS A 42 -50.04 -3.54 1.09
C LYS A 42 -51.42 -4.06 1.43
N SER A 43 -51.53 -5.35 1.75
CA SER A 43 -52.75 -5.91 2.34
C SER A 43 -52.89 -5.50 3.81
N ALA A 44 -54.09 -5.67 4.37
CA ALA A 44 -54.26 -5.75 5.83
C ALA A 44 -53.50 -6.97 6.39
N GLY A 45 -53.23 -6.96 7.70
CA GLY A 45 -52.66 -8.10 8.41
C GLY A 45 -53.60 -9.30 8.36
N ILE A 46 -53.05 -10.47 8.02
CA ILE A 46 -53.77 -11.73 7.89
C ILE A 46 -53.31 -12.63 9.02
N ASP A 47 -54.23 -13.09 9.87
CA ASP A 47 -53.96 -13.99 10.99
C ASP A 47 -53.77 -15.45 10.52
N ALA A 48 -52.88 -15.64 9.54
CA ALA A 48 -52.47 -16.93 9.01
C ALA A 48 -51.11 -16.83 8.32
N LYS A 49 -50.28 -17.85 8.49
CA LYS A 49 -48.98 -17.96 7.81
C LYS A 49 -49.17 -18.25 6.32
N ILE A 50 -48.69 -17.37 5.45
CA ILE A 50 -48.70 -17.56 3.98
C ILE A 50 -47.50 -18.42 3.57
N THR A 51 -47.78 -19.57 2.95
CA THR A 51 -46.77 -20.54 2.50
C THR A 51 -46.36 -20.32 1.05
N VAL A 52 -47.30 -19.99 0.17
CA VAL A 52 -47.06 -19.84 -1.27
C VAL A 52 -47.86 -18.66 -1.85
N LEU A 53 -47.29 -18.00 -2.85
CA LEU A 53 -47.94 -16.94 -3.63
C LEU A 53 -47.92 -17.31 -5.11
N GLU A 54 -49.00 -16.99 -5.82
CA GLU A 54 -49.10 -17.15 -7.26
C GLU A 54 -49.94 -16.01 -7.85
N PHE A 55 -49.55 -15.50 -9.01
CA PHE A 55 -50.37 -14.51 -9.71
C PHE A 55 -51.47 -15.20 -10.53
N GLY A 56 -52.71 -14.73 -10.34
CA GLY A 56 -53.85 -15.13 -11.15
C GLY A 56 -54.01 -14.27 -12.41
N PRO A 57 -54.98 -14.60 -13.28
CA PRO A 57 -55.31 -13.75 -14.41
C PRO A 57 -55.82 -12.37 -13.93
N ALA A 58 -55.42 -11.31 -14.64
CA ALA A 58 -55.98 -9.96 -14.56
C ALA A 58 -56.00 -9.29 -13.16
N CYS A 59 -54.84 -8.84 -12.70
CA CYS A 59 -54.68 -8.03 -11.48
C CYS A 59 -55.14 -8.74 -10.19
N VAL A 60 -54.80 -10.03 -10.06
CA VAL A 60 -55.12 -10.87 -8.91
C VAL A 60 -53.85 -11.57 -8.38
N VAL A 61 -53.70 -11.62 -7.05
CA VAL A 61 -52.70 -12.46 -6.34
C VAL A 61 -53.43 -13.49 -5.49
N CYS A 62 -53.08 -14.76 -5.64
CA CYS A 62 -53.54 -15.86 -4.80
C CYS A 62 -52.46 -16.22 -3.78
N ALA A 63 -52.83 -16.35 -2.51
CA ALA A 63 -51.95 -16.71 -1.42
C ALA A 63 -52.46 -17.98 -0.73
N GLY A 64 -51.63 -19.01 -0.65
CA GLY A 64 -51.92 -20.23 0.08
C GLY A 64 -51.46 -20.11 1.53
N THR A 65 -52.29 -20.59 2.46
CA THR A 65 -51.99 -20.57 3.89
C THR A 65 -51.53 -21.93 4.41
N ALA A 66 -50.86 -21.91 5.56
CA ALA A 66 -50.48 -23.12 6.29
C ALA A 66 -51.68 -23.95 6.79
N HIS A 67 -52.88 -23.36 6.83
CA HIS A 67 -54.11 -24.02 7.26
C HIS A 67 -54.89 -24.67 6.12
N GLY A 68 -54.41 -24.58 4.88
CA GLY A 68 -55.10 -25.17 3.72
C GLY A 68 -56.14 -24.27 3.06
N SER A 69 -56.13 -22.98 3.37
CA SER A 69 -56.98 -21.95 2.75
C SER A 69 -56.24 -21.18 1.66
N VAL A 70 -56.98 -20.73 0.64
CA VAL A 70 -56.49 -19.81 -0.39
C VAL A 70 -57.15 -18.44 -0.21
N LEU A 71 -56.32 -17.40 -0.16
CA LEU A 71 -56.74 -16.00 -0.10
C LEU A 71 -56.51 -15.35 -1.46
N VAL A 72 -57.52 -14.65 -1.98
CA VAL A 72 -57.45 -14.01 -3.30
C VAL A 72 -57.58 -12.51 -3.16
N PHE A 73 -56.54 -11.78 -3.57
CA PHE A 73 -56.45 -10.33 -3.56
C PHE A 73 -56.60 -9.79 -4.97
N SER A 74 -57.52 -8.87 -5.20
CA SER A 74 -57.62 -8.10 -6.44
C SER A 74 -57.18 -6.65 -6.22
N TRP A 75 -56.71 -5.99 -7.28
CA TRP A 75 -56.54 -4.53 -7.29
C TRP A 75 -57.12 -3.95 -8.58
N GLU A 76 -57.91 -2.89 -8.45
CA GLU A 76 -58.45 -2.16 -9.60
C GLU A 76 -57.51 -1.03 -10.03
N ALA A 77 -57.22 -0.97 -11.34
CA ALA A 77 -56.64 0.22 -11.97
C ALA A 77 -57.78 1.21 -12.26
N SER A 78 -58.29 1.88 -11.22
CA SER A 78 -59.29 2.93 -11.41
C SER A 78 -58.64 4.13 -12.10
N GLY A 79 -59.27 4.60 -13.18
CA GLY A 79 -58.72 5.59 -14.10
C GLY A 79 -58.05 6.77 -13.40
N GLY A 80 -56.73 6.86 -13.52
CA GLY A 80 -55.92 8.01 -13.09
C GLY A 80 -55.65 8.16 -11.59
N GLY A 81 -56.13 7.25 -10.72
CA GLY A 81 -55.87 7.25 -9.28
C GLY A 81 -54.95 6.10 -8.85
N LEU A 82 -54.27 6.26 -7.70
CA LEU A 82 -53.44 5.21 -7.08
C LEU A 82 -54.24 3.89 -6.97
N SER A 83 -53.72 2.82 -7.59
CA SER A 83 -54.26 1.46 -7.41
C SER A 83 -54.21 1.08 -5.92
N VAL A 84 -55.25 0.47 -5.38
CA VAL A 84 -55.30 0.00 -3.99
C VAL A 84 -55.59 -1.49 -3.99
N LEU A 85 -54.86 -2.26 -3.17
CA LEU A 85 -55.13 -3.69 -2.97
C LEU A 85 -56.46 -3.84 -2.20
N SER A 86 -57.32 -4.79 -2.58
CA SER A 86 -58.56 -5.05 -1.85
C SER A 86 -58.29 -5.23 -0.36
N ALA A 87 -58.95 -4.43 0.48
CA ALA A 87 -58.81 -4.48 1.93
C ALA A 87 -59.36 -5.78 2.54
N THR A 88 -60.28 -6.45 1.83
CA THR A 88 -60.88 -7.72 2.21
C THR A 88 -60.63 -8.75 1.10
N PRO A 89 -59.65 -9.67 1.27
CA PRO A 89 -59.46 -10.75 0.31
C PRO A 89 -60.67 -11.69 0.31
N ALA A 90 -60.87 -12.41 -0.79
CA ALA A 90 -61.80 -13.55 -0.82
C ALA A 90 -61.12 -14.78 -0.21
N TRP A 91 -61.82 -15.47 0.69
CA TRP A 91 -61.31 -16.63 1.43
C TRP A 91 -61.94 -17.92 0.90
N PHE A 92 -61.10 -18.92 0.61
CA PHE A 92 -61.53 -20.24 0.17
C PHE A 92 -60.83 -21.33 0.97
N ASP A 93 -61.57 -22.07 1.78
CA ASP A 93 -61.03 -23.21 2.54
C ASP A 93 -61.05 -24.47 1.65
N LEU A 94 -59.87 -24.99 1.32
CA LEU A 94 -59.72 -26.13 0.40
C LEU A 94 -59.37 -27.43 1.12
N SER A 95 -58.51 -27.37 2.13
CA SER A 95 -58.06 -28.54 2.90
C SER A 95 -57.76 -28.13 4.34
N VAL A 96 -57.55 -29.13 5.21
CA VAL A 96 -57.01 -28.95 6.56
C VAL A 96 -55.47 -29.01 6.55
N ALA A 97 -54.87 -29.42 5.42
CA ALA A 97 -53.43 -29.51 5.23
C ALA A 97 -52.86 -28.26 4.54
N SER A 98 -51.66 -27.84 4.96
CA SER A 98 -50.92 -26.71 4.40
C SER A 98 -50.80 -26.76 2.88
N ILE A 99 -51.00 -25.62 2.22
CA ILE A 99 -50.83 -25.50 0.77
C ILE A 99 -49.34 -25.42 0.45
N LEU A 100 -48.85 -26.38 -0.33
CA LEU A 100 -47.46 -26.49 -0.74
C LEU A 100 -47.19 -25.73 -2.04
N SER A 101 -48.10 -25.78 -3.01
CA SER A 101 -47.94 -25.14 -4.31
C SER A 101 -49.27 -24.62 -4.85
N LEU A 102 -49.23 -23.45 -5.48
CA LEU A 102 -50.34 -22.88 -6.24
C LEU A 102 -49.88 -22.65 -7.68
N ARG A 103 -50.71 -23.01 -8.65
CA ARG A 103 -50.48 -22.78 -10.08
C ARG A 103 -51.74 -22.21 -10.71
N SER A 104 -51.64 -21.05 -11.34
CA SER A 104 -52.76 -20.51 -12.12
C SER A 104 -52.69 -20.98 -13.57
N CYS A 105 -53.71 -21.71 -14.01
CA CYS A 105 -53.90 -22.08 -15.40
C CYS A 105 -54.60 -20.93 -16.13
N LEU A 106 -53.79 -20.04 -16.72
CA LEU A 106 -54.22 -18.77 -17.33
C LEU A 106 -55.31 -18.90 -18.40
N ASN A 107 -55.44 -20.06 -19.05
CA ASN A 107 -56.41 -20.28 -20.13
C ASN A 107 -57.83 -20.57 -19.63
N ASP A 108 -57.98 -21.20 -18.46
CA ASP A 108 -59.27 -21.74 -17.99
C ASP A 108 -59.79 -21.07 -16.71
N ARG A 109 -59.10 -20.05 -16.18
CA ARG A 109 -59.37 -19.44 -14.86
C ARG A 109 -59.38 -20.46 -13.71
N VAL A 110 -58.64 -21.56 -13.87
CA VAL A 110 -58.50 -22.60 -12.86
C VAL A 110 -57.22 -22.36 -12.05
N LEU A 111 -57.36 -22.41 -10.74
CA LEU A 111 -56.27 -22.46 -9.78
C LEU A 111 -56.09 -23.91 -9.33
N LEU A 112 -54.88 -24.44 -9.46
CA LEU A 112 -54.50 -25.75 -8.94
C LEU A 112 -53.75 -25.54 -7.62
N ALA A 113 -54.23 -26.15 -6.55
CA ALA A 113 -53.61 -26.16 -5.24
C ALA A 113 -53.13 -27.56 -4.88
N ALA A 114 -51.84 -27.72 -4.62
CA ALA A 114 -51.27 -28.95 -4.10
C ALA A 114 -51.00 -28.79 -2.60
N THR A 115 -51.52 -29.69 -1.78
CA THR A 115 -51.35 -29.71 -0.33
C THR A 115 -50.24 -30.68 0.10
N VAL A 116 -49.72 -30.52 1.32
CA VAL A 116 -48.60 -31.33 1.84
C VAL A 116 -48.91 -32.83 1.93
N ASP A 117 -50.19 -33.20 2.05
CA ASP A 117 -50.69 -34.58 2.07
C ASP A 117 -50.73 -35.24 0.68
N GLY A 118 -50.34 -34.53 -0.38
CA GLY A 118 -50.32 -35.03 -1.75
C GLY A 118 -51.64 -34.88 -2.51
N THR A 119 -52.65 -34.23 -1.93
CA THR A 119 -53.91 -33.92 -2.61
C THR A 119 -53.73 -32.74 -3.56
N VAL A 120 -54.27 -32.84 -4.77
CA VAL A 120 -54.33 -31.72 -5.74
C VAL A 120 -55.78 -31.33 -5.93
N ILE A 121 -56.10 -30.08 -5.61
CA ILE A 121 -57.45 -29.51 -5.65
C ILE A 121 -57.49 -28.48 -6.77
N SER A 122 -58.45 -28.62 -7.69
CA SER A 122 -58.72 -27.62 -8.73
C SER A 122 -59.89 -26.72 -8.32
N TYR A 123 -59.68 -25.41 -8.37
CA TYR A 123 -60.70 -24.42 -8.03
C TYR A 123 -60.82 -23.36 -9.15
N THR A 124 -62.04 -23.11 -9.64
CA THR A 124 -62.29 -22.04 -10.63
C THR A 124 -62.45 -20.69 -9.94
N VAL A 125 -61.54 -19.76 -10.20
CA VAL A 125 -61.58 -18.41 -9.63
C VAL A 125 -62.33 -17.50 -10.61
N ASP A 126 -63.64 -17.31 -10.38
CA ASP A 126 -64.47 -16.46 -11.22
C ASP A 126 -64.55 -15.03 -10.66
N ILE A 127 -63.55 -14.21 -10.99
CA ILE A 127 -63.52 -12.78 -10.65
C ILE A 127 -63.90 -11.99 -11.93
N PRO A 128 -64.79 -10.99 -11.84
CA PRO A 128 -65.15 -10.14 -12.97
C PRO A 128 -63.95 -9.24 -13.35
N ALA A 129 -63.05 -9.77 -14.16
CA ALA A 129 -61.97 -9.00 -14.76
C ALA A 129 -62.39 -8.47 -16.15
N PRO A 130 -62.03 -7.22 -16.51
CA PRO A 130 -62.25 -6.72 -17.85
C PRO A 130 -61.51 -7.59 -18.87
N SER A 131 -62.17 -7.91 -19.98
CA SER A 131 -61.65 -8.81 -21.02
C SER A 131 -60.25 -8.35 -21.49
N PRO A 132 -59.26 -9.27 -21.61
CA PRO A 132 -57.93 -8.91 -22.09
C PRO A 132 -58.03 -8.39 -23.53
N ARG A 133 -57.66 -7.13 -23.75
CA ARG A 133 -57.42 -6.59 -25.09
C ARG A 133 -56.04 -7.05 -25.52
N PHE A 134 -55.97 -8.07 -26.38
CA PHE A 134 -54.72 -8.45 -27.03
C PHE A 134 -54.31 -7.36 -28.02
N HIS A 135 -53.16 -6.74 -27.81
CA HIS A 135 -52.51 -5.93 -28.85
C HIS A 135 -52.02 -6.90 -29.94
N ALA A 136 -52.73 -6.91 -31.06
CA ALA A 136 -52.30 -7.57 -32.28
C ALA A 136 -51.11 -6.79 -32.85
N ASP A 137 -49.89 -7.20 -32.52
CA ASP A 137 -48.69 -6.95 -33.33
C ASP A 137 -47.49 -7.69 -32.72
N THR A 138 -47.41 -9.01 -32.95
CA THR A 138 -46.12 -9.69 -33.16
C THR A 138 -46.36 -11.09 -33.70
N LEU A 139 -45.81 -11.33 -34.89
CA LEU A 139 -45.79 -12.60 -35.61
C LEU A 139 -45.18 -13.72 -34.73
N LEU A 140 -45.99 -14.71 -34.37
CA LEU A 140 -45.52 -16.02 -33.92
C LEU A 140 -45.70 -17.04 -35.07
N PRO A 141 -44.70 -17.93 -35.33
CA PRO A 141 -44.78 -18.88 -36.42
C PRO A 141 -45.77 -20.00 -36.11
N ALA A 142 -46.52 -20.39 -37.14
CA ALA A 142 -47.51 -21.46 -37.11
C ALA A 142 -46.86 -22.83 -36.88
N HIS A 143 -46.96 -23.39 -35.67
CA HIS A 143 -47.01 -24.83 -35.43
C HIS A 143 -47.52 -25.13 -34.01
N THR A 144 -48.84 -25.29 -33.88
CA THR A 144 -49.55 -26.20 -32.93
C THR A 144 -51.05 -26.01 -33.07
N LYS A 145 -51.61 -26.52 -34.18
CA LYS A 145 -53.05 -26.83 -34.25
C LYS A 145 -53.28 -28.16 -33.52
N ALA A 146 -53.49 -28.12 -32.21
CA ALA A 146 -54.14 -29.18 -31.45
C ALA A 146 -54.38 -28.71 -30.00
N LEU A 147 -55.50 -28.01 -29.76
CA LEU A 147 -56.25 -27.98 -28.50
C LEU A 147 -57.42 -26.99 -28.64
N HIS A 148 -58.37 -27.35 -29.49
CA HIS A 148 -59.75 -26.90 -29.40
C HIS A 148 -60.59 -28.16 -29.22
N VAL A 149 -60.92 -28.54 -27.98
CA VAL A 149 -62.19 -29.15 -27.55
C VAL A 149 -62.13 -29.17 -26.02
N LEU A 150 -62.94 -28.34 -25.37
CA LEU A 150 -63.84 -28.71 -24.27
C LEU A 150 -64.43 -27.41 -23.72
N GLN A 151 -65.61 -27.09 -24.26
CA GLN A 151 -66.47 -26.00 -23.83
C GLN A 151 -67.52 -26.61 -22.88
N ALA A 152 -67.54 -26.11 -21.65
CA ALA A 152 -68.64 -26.07 -20.69
C ALA A 152 -69.38 -27.36 -20.26
N ALA A 153 -69.27 -27.70 -18.98
CA ALA A 153 -70.41 -28.00 -18.11
C ALA A 153 -70.02 -27.72 -16.63
N PRO A 154 -70.85 -27.00 -15.85
CA PRO A 154 -70.62 -26.72 -14.44
C PRO A 154 -71.34 -27.77 -13.59
N GLU A 155 -70.61 -28.73 -13.01
CA GLU A 155 -71.13 -29.54 -11.91
C GLU A 155 -70.07 -29.70 -10.83
N THR A 156 -70.38 -29.13 -9.67
CA THR A 156 -69.67 -29.28 -8.41
C THR A 156 -69.68 -30.74 -7.95
N GLN A 157 -68.57 -31.46 -7.99
CA GLN A 157 -68.40 -32.70 -7.22
C GLN A 157 -66.98 -32.86 -6.67
N PHE A 158 -66.89 -32.90 -5.34
CA PHE A 158 -65.73 -33.42 -4.61
C PHE A 158 -65.66 -34.95 -4.81
N SER A 159 -64.48 -35.49 -5.07
CA SER A 159 -64.26 -36.95 -5.06
C SER A 159 -63.01 -37.29 -4.25
N ALA A 160 -63.23 -37.78 -3.03
CA ALA A 160 -62.25 -38.53 -2.26
C ALA A 160 -62.62 -40.02 -2.37
N ALA A 161 -61.75 -40.83 -2.99
CA ALA A 161 -61.97 -42.26 -3.14
C ALA A 161 -61.58 -43.00 -1.85
N LEU A 162 -62.58 -43.60 -1.18
CA LEU A 162 -62.42 -44.46 -0.01
C LEU A 162 -62.84 -45.88 -0.43
N VAL A 163 -61.95 -46.85 -0.31
CA VAL A 163 -62.21 -48.26 -0.63
C VAL A 163 -62.80 -48.95 0.60
N THR A 164 -63.99 -49.52 0.48
CA THR A 164 -64.53 -50.51 1.43
C THR A 164 -65.00 -51.74 0.68
N ASP A 165 -64.30 -52.86 0.88
CA ASP A 165 -64.75 -54.22 0.59
C ASP A 165 -65.52 -54.74 1.81
N ASP A 166 -66.76 -55.20 1.61
CA ASP A 166 -67.28 -56.51 2.06
C ASP A 166 -68.82 -56.59 1.97
N LEU A 167 -69.30 -57.83 1.84
CA LEU A 167 -70.68 -58.35 1.87
C LEU A 167 -71.48 -58.35 0.56
N CYS A 168 -71.57 -59.55 -0.05
CA CYS A 168 -72.86 -60.19 -0.32
C CYS A 168 -72.70 -61.71 -0.47
N LEU A 169 -72.93 -62.43 0.64
CA LEU A 169 -73.23 -63.86 0.65
C LEU A 169 -74.77 -64.06 0.54
N VAL A 170 -75.13 -65.16 -0.15
CA VAL A 170 -76.41 -65.91 -0.10
C VAL A 170 -77.59 -65.42 -0.96
N ARG A 171 -77.67 -65.96 -2.18
CA ARG A 171 -78.80 -66.81 -2.66
C ARG A 171 -78.43 -67.41 -4.02
N VAL A 172 -78.52 -68.73 -4.14
CA VAL A 172 -77.99 -69.49 -5.28
C VAL A 172 -79.10 -70.39 -5.82
N ASP A 173 -79.65 -69.99 -6.96
CA ASP A 173 -80.52 -70.80 -7.81
C ASP A 173 -79.64 -71.72 -8.67
N ARG A 174 -80.01 -72.99 -8.88
CA ARG A 174 -79.13 -73.99 -9.52
C ARG A 174 -78.77 -73.68 -10.98
N ALA A 175 -79.56 -72.90 -11.70
CA ALA A 175 -79.19 -72.36 -13.02
C ALA A 175 -78.17 -71.21 -12.91
N SER A 176 -78.27 -70.39 -11.85
CA SER A 176 -77.29 -69.33 -11.56
C SER A 176 -75.96 -69.87 -11.04
N VAL A 177 -75.90 -71.11 -10.51
CA VAL A 177 -74.63 -71.77 -10.15
C VAL A 177 -73.78 -72.00 -11.39
N ALA A 178 -74.39 -72.51 -12.47
CA ALA A 178 -73.68 -72.82 -13.70
C ALA A 178 -73.22 -71.54 -14.42
N GLU A 179 -74.05 -70.49 -14.42
CA GLU A 179 -73.69 -69.18 -14.97
C GLU A 179 -72.62 -68.49 -14.10
N ARG A 180 -72.74 -68.55 -12.76
CA ARG A 180 -71.70 -68.04 -11.86
C ARG A 180 -70.42 -68.85 -11.94
N SER A 181 -70.47 -70.17 -12.12
CA SER A 181 -69.26 -70.98 -12.28
C SER A 181 -68.55 -70.66 -13.57
N LEU A 182 -69.27 -70.49 -14.68
CA LEU A 182 -68.70 -70.01 -15.95
C LEU A 182 -68.13 -68.59 -15.81
N ARG A 183 -68.83 -67.69 -15.11
CA ARG A 183 -68.34 -66.34 -14.87
C ARG A 183 -67.15 -66.30 -13.91
N ILE A 184 -67.08 -67.22 -12.95
CA ILE A 184 -65.91 -67.41 -12.09
C ILE A 184 -64.74 -67.93 -12.92
N THR A 185 -64.94 -68.90 -13.82
CA THR A 185 -63.85 -69.36 -14.69
C THR A 185 -63.39 -68.25 -15.63
N ASP A 186 -64.30 -67.45 -16.20
CA ASP A 186 -63.94 -66.31 -17.03
C ASP A 186 -63.14 -65.27 -16.22
N LEU A 187 -63.60 -64.93 -15.02
CA LEU A 187 -62.88 -64.02 -14.10
C LEU A 187 -61.55 -64.61 -13.60
N GLU A 188 -61.44 -65.94 -13.47
CA GLU A 188 -60.17 -66.62 -13.17
C GLU A 188 -59.21 -66.53 -14.35
N THR A 189 -59.69 -66.65 -15.60
CA THR A 189 -58.88 -66.42 -16.79
C THR A 189 -58.48 -64.95 -16.96
N GLU A 190 -59.38 -63.99 -16.71
CA GLU A 190 -59.05 -62.56 -16.70
C GLU A 190 -58.06 -62.22 -15.58
N LYS A 191 -58.18 -62.84 -14.41
CA LYS A 191 -57.23 -62.69 -13.31
C LYS A 191 -55.84 -63.24 -13.70
N GLU A 192 -55.78 -64.39 -14.36
CA GLU A 192 -54.51 -64.93 -14.87
C GLU A 192 -53.93 -64.02 -15.96
N GLN A 193 -54.75 -63.48 -16.86
CA GLN A 193 -54.32 -62.52 -17.87
C GLN A 193 -53.79 -61.22 -17.24
N LEU A 194 -54.52 -60.62 -16.29
CA LEU A 194 -54.08 -59.43 -15.56
C LEU A 194 -52.80 -59.70 -14.75
N LYS A 195 -52.64 -60.92 -14.23
CA LYS A 195 -51.40 -61.33 -13.56
C LYS A 195 -50.22 -61.39 -14.53
N MET A 196 -50.42 -61.92 -15.74
CA MET A 196 -49.40 -61.90 -16.79
C MET A 196 -49.10 -60.47 -17.26
N GLU A 197 -50.10 -59.63 -17.50
CA GLU A 197 -49.92 -58.23 -17.88
C GLU A 197 -49.18 -57.44 -16.81
N LYS A 198 -49.49 -57.66 -15.52
CA LYS A 198 -48.75 -57.08 -14.40
C LYS A 198 -47.30 -57.55 -14.37
N GLU A 199 -47.03 -58.82 -14.63
CA GLU A 199 -45.66 -59.35 -14.68
C GLU A 199 -44.88 -58.75 -15.87
N ILE A 200 -45.51 -58.61 -17.03
CA ILE A 200 -44.91 -57.97 -18.21
C ILE A 200 -44.62 -56.50 -17.94
N LEU A 201 -45.57 -55.74 -17.38
CA LEU A 201 -45.38 -54.34 -17.01
C LEU A 201 -44.32 -54.17 -15.93
N SER A 202 -44.24 -55.09 -14.96
CA SER A 202 -43.21 -55.08 -13.94
C SER A 202 -41.83 -55.40 -14.50
N LYS A 203 -41.72 -56.27 -15.50
CA LYS A 203 -40.46 -56.54 -16.20
C LYS A 203 -40.06 -55.34 -17.06
N LEU A 204 -41.00 -54.76 -17.80
CA LEU A 204 -40.75 -53.59 -18.64
C LEU A 204 -40.32 -52.38 -17.80
N SER A 205 -40.94 -52.15 -16.65
CA SER A 205 -40.55 -51.05 -15.76
C SER A 205 -39.17 -51.30 -15.14
N ALA A 206 -38.85 -52.53 -14.73
CA ALA A 206 -37.53 -52.90 -14.24
C ALA A 206 -36.45 -52.71 -15.33
N ASP A 207 -36.75 -53.10 -16.57
CA ASP A 207 -35.84 -52.94 -17.71
C ASP A 207 -35.62 -51.46 -18.06
N GLN A 208 -36.67 -50.64 -18.05
CA GLN A 208 -36.57 -49.19 -18.26
C GLN A 208 -35.76 -48.49 -17.17
N LEU A 209 -35.95 -48.87 -15.90
CA LEU A 209 -35.12 -48.38 -14.80
C LEU A 209 -33.65 -48.80 -14.97
N SER A 210 -33.40 -50.04 -15.37
CA SER A 210 -32.03 -50.52 -15.60
C SER A 210 -31.33 -49.78 -16.75
N LEU A 211 -32.07 -49.43 -17.81
CA LEU A 211 -31.58 -48.64 -18.94
C LEU A 211 -31.23 -47.22 -18.51
N LEU A 212 -32.13 -46.56 -17.77
CA LEU A 212 -31.89 -45.22 -17.23
C LEU A 212 -30.69 -45.19 -16.28
N ASP A 213 -30.54 -46.19 -15.41
CA ASP A 213 -29.38 -46.28 -14.52
C ASP A 213 -28.08 -46.47 -15.30
N ARG A 214 -28.12 -47.27 -16.38
CA ARG A 214 -26.96 -47.52 -17.24
C ARG A 214 -26.56 -46.28 -18.05
N GLU A 215 -27.53 -45.52 -18.55
CA GLU A 215 -27.31 -44.23 -19.21
C GLU A 215 -26.73 -43.21 -18.22
N ARG A 216 -27.33 -43.07 -17.04
CA ARG A 216 -26.83 -42.18 -15.98
C ARG A 216 -25.40 -42.53 -15.56
N GLN A 217 -25.07 -43.82 -15.43
CA GLN A 217 -23.70 -44.25 -15.15
C GLN A 217 -22.73 -43.94 -16.30
N SER A 218 -23.20 -43.98 -17.54
CA SER A 218 -22.39 -43.62 -18.71
C SER A 218 -22.11 -42.12 -18.78
N GLU A 219 -23.09 -41.28 -18.48
CA GLU A 219 -22.94 -39.82 -18.39
C GLU A 219 -22.01 -39.43 -17.25
N LEU A 220 -22.15 -40.07 -16.07
CA LEU A 220 -21.24 -39.89 -14.94
C LEU A 220 -19.79 -40.23 -15.30
N ARG A 221 -19.57 -41.34 -16.03
CA ARG A 221 -18.23 -41.72 -16.49
C ARG A 221 -17.66 -40.73 -17.50
N GLN A 222 -18.47 -40.25 -18.44
CA GLN A 222 -18.03 -39.24 -19.42
C GLN A 222 -17.73 -37.89 -18.75
N ALA A 223 -18.58 -37.44 -17.83
CA ALA A 223 -18.37 -36.22 -17.05
C ALA A 223 -17.09 -36.33 -16.21
N LYS A 224 -16.87 -37.46 -15.53
CA LYS A 224 -15.64 -37.71 -14.77
C LYS A 224 -14.40 -37.67 -15.65
N ALA A 225 -14.41 -38.35 -16.81
CA ALA A 225 -13.29 -38.34 -17.74
C ALA A 225 -13.01 -36.93 -18.31
N ALA A 226 -14.06 -36.16 -18.61
CA ALA A 226 -13.93 -34.78 -19.06
C ALA A 226 -13.33 -33.86 -17.98
N TRP A 227 -13.73 -34.04 -16.72
CA TRP A 227 -13.15 -33.31 -15.60
C TRP A 227 -11.70 -33.68 -15.33
N GLU A 228 -11.35 -34.97 -15.35
CA GLU A 228 -9.96 -35.42 -15.24
C GLU A 228 -9.07 -34.88 -16.37
N ALA A 229 -9.60 -34.82 -17.60
CA ALA A 229 -8.89 -34.21 -18.74
C ALA A 229 -8.68 -32.69 -18.55
N LYS A 230 -9.70 -31.97 -18.06
CA LYS A 230 -9.56 -30.54 -17.72
C LYS A 230 -8.55 -30.31 -16.59
N MET A 231 -8.57 -31.16 -15.56
CA MET A 231 -7.63 -31.08 -14.44
C MET A 231 -6.18 -31.26 -14.93
N LYS A 232 -5.93 -32.29 -15.74
CA LYS A 232 -4.60 -32.52 -16.35
C LYS A 232 -4.16 -31.38 -17.26
N ALA A 233 -5.08 -30.76 -18.00
CA ALA A 233 -4.75 -29.59 -18.82
C ALA A 233 -4.35 -28.38 -17.96
N VAL A 234 -5.08 -28.12 -16.86
CA VAL A 234 -4.76 -27.04 -15.91
C VAL A 234 -3.44 -27.31 -15.19
N GLU A 235 -3.16 -28.55 -14.80
CA GLU A 235 -1.87 -28.95 -14.23
C GLU A 235 -0.72 -28.72 -15.22
N GLY A 236 -0.92 -29.08 -16.50
CA GLY A 236 0.03 -28.80 -17.57
C GLY A 236 0.28 -27.29 -17.78
N ASP A 237 -0.78 -26.48 -17.78
CA ASP A 237 -0.70 -25.02 -17.88
C ASP A 237 0.00 -24.41 -16.65
N MET A 238 -0.19 -24.96 -15.47
CA MET A 238 0.52 -24.52 -14.27
C MET A 238 1.99 -24.89 -14.31
N HIS A 239 2.33 -26.09 -14.78
CA HIS A 239 3.71 -26.53 -14.93
C HIS A 239 4.47 -25.70 -15.96
N THR A 240 3.84 -25.38 -17.10
CA THR A 240 4.44 -24.50 -18.12
C THR A 240 4.63 -23.08 -17.61
N LYS A 241 3.61 -22.47 -16.98
CA LYS A 241 3.75 -21.15 -16.35
C LYS A 241 4.83 -21.10 -15.26
N SER A 242 4.93 -22.16 -14.46
CA SER A 242 5.97 -22.28 -13.43
C SER A 242 7.37 -22.38 -14.07
N HIS A 243 7.50 -23.18 -15.14
CA HIS A 243 8.75 -23.29 -15.89
C HIS A 243 9.14 -21.95 -16.53
N ASP A 244 8.21 -21.28 -17.21
CA ASP A 244 8.45 -19.98 -17.85
C ASP A 244 8.83 -18.90 -16.83
N ALA A 245 8.17 -18.86 -15.67
CA ALA A 245 8.52 -17.96 -14.57
C ALA A 245 9.94 -18.25 -14.04
N HIS A 246 10.31 -19.52 -13.93
CA HIS A 246 11.66 -19.92 -13.49
C HIS A 246 12.73 -19.55 -14.52
N THR A 247 12.43 -19.69 -15.81
CA THR A 247 13.32 -19.30 -16.92
C THR A 247 13.51 -17.80 -16.97
N ALA A 248 12.42 -17.02 -16.87
CA ALA A 248 12.48 -15.56 -16.81
C ALA A 248 13.26 -15.06 -15.57
N MET A 249 13.12 -15.73 -14.42
CA MET A 249 13.93 -15.43 -13.24
C MET A 249 15.42 -15.69 -13.47
N LEU A 250 15.78 -16.78 -14.15
CA LEU A 250 17.18 -17.10 -14.50
C LEU A 250 17.76 -16.07 -15.46
N GLU A 251 17.01 -15.66 -16.48
CA GLU A 251 17.42 -14.59 -17.42
C GLU A 251 17.63 -13.25 -16.71
N MET A 252 16.72 -12.86 -15.82
CA MET A 252 16.86 -11.66 -14.99
C MET A 252 18.10 -11.73 -14.08
N LYS A 253 18.40 -12.90 -13.49
CA LYS A 253 19.62 -13.10 -12.70
C LYS A 253 20.87 -12.93 -13.54
N GLN A 254 20.91 -13.54 -14.73
CA GLN A 254 22.04 -13.40 -15.66
C GLN A 254 22.23 -11.95 -16.12
N GLU A 255 21.15 -11.22 -16.41
CA GLU A 255 21.22 -9.82 -16.80
C GLU A 255 21.70 -8.92 -15.66
N HIS A 256 21.25 -9.20 -14.43
CA HIS A 256 21.72 -8.52 -13.24
C HIS A 256 23.21 -8.78 -13.00
N GLU A 257 23.68 -10.02 -13.17
CA GLU A 257 25.09 -10.38 -13.02
C GLU A 257 25.97 -9.72 -14.08
N ARG A 258 25.53 -9.69 -15.36
CA ARG A 258 26.20 -8.91 -16.42
C ARG A 258 26.26 -7.42 -16.09
N SER A 259 25.16 -6.85 -15.59
CA SER A 259 25.09 -5.44 -15.19
C SER A 259 26.04 -5.13 -14.03
N LEU A 260 26.12 -6.02 -13.04
CA LEU A 260 27.04 -5.92 -11.91
C LEU A 260 28.50 -5.97 -12.39
N GLN A 261 28.85 -6.95 -13.23
CA GLN A 261 30.19 -7.08 -13.82
C GLN A 261 30.57 -5.84 -14.63
N THR A 262 29.63 -5.30 -15.42
CA THR A 262 29.84 -4.07 -16.19
C THR A 262 30.09 -2.88 -15.27
N MET A 263 29.31 -2.72 -14.20
CA MET A 263 29.53 -1.67 -13.20
C MET A 263 30.88 -1.83 -12.50
N GLN A 264 31.23 -3.04 -12.07
CA GLN A 264 32.53 -3.32 -11.45
C GLN A 264 33.67 -2.95 -12.40
N SER A 265 33.61 -3.35 -13.68
CA SER A 265 34.58 -2.96 -14.69
C SER A 265 34.68 -1.44 -14.84
N ILE A 266 33.56 -0.72 -14.89
CA ILE A 266 33.55 0.76 -14.98
C ILE A 266 34.21 1.36 -13.74
N PHE A 267 33.90 0.88 -12.54
CA PHE A 267 34.50 1.37 -11.30
C PHE A 267 36.00 1.10 -11.25
N THR A 268 36.45 -0.10 -11.61
CA THR A 268 37.87 -0.44 -11.67
C THR A 268 38.62 0.47 -12.65
N THR A 269 38.02 0.73 -13.83
CA THR A 269 38.63 1.62 -14.85
C THR A 269 38.69 3.08 -14.38
N LYS A 270 37.66 3.55 -13.66
CA LYS A 270 37.67 4.90 -13.08
C LYS A 270 38.68 5.02 -11.94
N LEU A 271 38.81 4.00 -11.10
CA LEU A 271 39.81 3.94 -10.03
C LEU A 271 41.22 3.90 -10.61
N SER A 272 41.48 3.15 -11.68
CA SER A 272 42.79 3.14 -12.33
C SER A 272 43.11 4.50 -12.94
N ALA A 273 42.16 5.12 -13.65
CA ALA A 273 42.33 6.46 -14.21
C ALA A 273 42.57 7.53 -13.12
N MET A 274 41.84 7.47 -12.00
CA MET A 274 42.06 8.35 -10.86
C MET A 274 43.46 8.14 -10.25
N THR A 275 43.89 6.88 -10.12
CA THR A 275 45.24 6.53 -9.65
C THR A 275 46.31 7.09 -10.57
N ASP A 276 46.11 7.04 -11.88
CA ASP A 276 47.03 7.59 -12.88
C ASP A 276 47.09 9.12 -12.80
N VAL A 277 45.96 9.79 -12.59
CA VAL A 277 45.91 11.24 -12.34
C VAL A 277 46.65 11.60 -11.05
N CYS A 278 46.46 10.85 -9.96
CA CYS A 278 47.21 11.06 -8.73
C CYS A 278 48.72 10.92 -8.95
N ARG A 279 49.17 9.86 -9.64
CA ARG A 279 50.57 9.68 -10.02
C ARG A 279 51.10 10.81 -10.91
N GLN A 280 50.28 11.31 -11.83
CA GLN A 280 50.66 12.43 -12.69
C GLN A 280 50.85 13.72 -11.86
N LEU A 281 49.94 13.99 -10.92
CA LEU A 281 50.05 15.14 -10.01
C LEU A 281 51.28 15.01 -9.10
N GLU A 282 51.56 13.83 -8.56
CA GLU A 282 52.78 13.57 -7.79
C GLU A 282 54.05 13.88 -8.59
N ARG A 283 54.12 13.41 -9.85
CA ARG A 283 55.26 13.73 -10.75
C ARG A 283 55.35 15.22 -11.05
N GLN A 284 54.22 15.90 -11.26
CA GLN A 284 54.20 17.35 -11.48
C GLN A 284 54.69 18.11 -10.25
N VAL A 285 54.28 17.72 -9.04
CA VAL A 285 54.76 18.32 -7.79
C VAL A 285 56.26 18.14 -7.64
N VAL A 286 56.80 16.96 -7.94
CA VAL A 286 58.26 16.72 -7.92
C VAL A 286 58.98 17.61 -8.94
N ALA A 287 58.46 17.72 -10.17
CA ALA A 287 59.05 18.55 -11.21
C ALA A 287 59.01 20.05 -10.85
N GLU A 288 57.91 20.56 -10.29
CA GLU A 288 57.82 21.95 -9.85
C GLU A 288 58.72 22.22 -8.64
N ARG A 289 58.89 21.26 -7.71
CA ARG A 289 59.87 21.38 -6.63
C ARG A 289 61.29 21.53 -7.18
N GLN A 290 61.69 20.69 -8.13
CA GLN A 290 62.99 20.80 -8.80
C GLN A 290 63.16 22.16 -9.48
N ARG A 291 62.13 22.67 -10.18
CA ARG A 291 62.18 24.02 -10.78
C ARG A 291 62.34 25.13 -9.76
N VAL A 292 61.68 25.02 -8.61
CA VAL A 292 61.83 25.99 -7.52
C VAL A 292 63.24 25.93 -6.94
N ASP A 293 63.79 24.73 -6.75
CA ASP A 293 65.16 24.55 -6.26
C ASP A 293 66.19 25.10 -7.27
N ASP A 294 66.01 24.84 -8.57
CA ASP A 294 66.85 25.40 -9.65
C ASP A 294 66.77 26.93 -9.69
N ALA A 295 65.56 27.50 -9.53
CA ALA A 295 65.37 28.94 -9.51
C ALA A 295 65.98 29.59 -8.26
N ARG A 296 65.92 28.92 -7.10
CA ARG A 296 66.60 29.35 -5.87
C ARG A 296 68.10 29.32 -6.04
N PHE A 297 68.65 28.21 -6.52
CA PHE A 297 70.08 28.06 -6.76
C PHE A 297 70.59 29.11 -7.77
N GLY A 298 69.88 29.30 -8.89
CA GLY A 298 70.22 30.35 -9.86
C GLY A 298 70.07 31.77 -9.30
N GLY A 299 69.17 31.99 -8.33
CA GLY A 299 69.06 33.23 -7.58
C GLY A 299 70.26 33.47 -6.66
N ASP A 300 70.68 32.45 -5.93
CA ASP A 300 71.82 32.48 -5.02
C ASP A 300 73.14 32.70 -5.78
N GLU A 301 73.33 32.03 -6.93
CA GLU A 301 74.48 32.26 -7.82
C GLU A 301 74.53 33.70 -8.31
N ARG A 302 73.41 34.26 -8.77
CA ARG A 302 73.33 35.67 -9.20
C ARG A 302 73.63 36.62 -8.04
N GLN A 303 73.11 36.33 -6.85
CA GLN A 303 73.39 37.15 -5.67
C GLN A 303 74.87 37.12 -5.30
N MET A 304 75.51 35.95 -5.37
CA MET A 304 76.93 35.79 -5.12
C MET A 304 77.77 36.57 -6.15
N VAL A 305 77.45 36.47 -7.44
CA VAL A 305 78.15 37.22 -8.50
C VAL A 305 77.99 38.73 -8.29
N LEU A 306 76.77 39.22 -8.07
CA LEU A 306 76.52 40.64 -7.83
C LEU A 306 77.24 41.16 -6.58
N ARG A 307 77.34 40.36 -5.51
CA ARG A 307 78.14 40.71 -4.34
C ARG A 307 79.62 40.82 -4.68
N GLY A 308 80.17 39.86 -5.42
CA GLY A 308 81.56 39.90 -5.87
C GLY A 308 81.86 41.12 -6.75
N GLU A 309 80.96 41.46 -7.68
CA GLU A 309 81.06 42.67 -8.51
C GLU A 309 80.99 43.96 -7.66
N TRP A 310 80.08 44.01 -6.69
CA TRP A 310 79.97 45.14 -5.75
C TRP A 310 81.21 45.30 -4.88
N GLU A 311 81.75 44.22 -4.33
CA GLU A 311 82.97 44.24 -3.52
C GLU A 311 84.17 44.67 -4.36
N ALA A 312 84.29 44.19 -5.59
CA ALA A 312 85.35 44.61 -6.52
C ALA A 312 85.22 46.10 -6.91
N ALA A 313 84.01 46.58 -7.18
CA ALA A 313 83.75 47.99 -7.45
C ALA A 313 84.08 48.86 -6.24
N MET A 314 83.69 48.42 -5.03
CA MET A 314 84.02 49.12 -3.79
C MET A 314 85.54 49.17 -3.57
N ALA A 315 86.25 48.05 -3.71
CA ALA A 315 87.70 47.99 -3.61
C ALA A 315 88.39 48.91 -4.64
N SER A 316 87.89 48.96 -5.87
CA SER A 316 88.38 49.88 -6.91
C SER A 316 88.17 51.34 -6.49
N THR A 317 86.98 51.71 -6.01
CA THR A 317 86.73 53.09 -5.55
C THR A 317 87.63 53.47 -4.37
N VAL A 318 87.79 52.58 -3.38
CA VAL A 318 88.70 52.79 -2.24
C VAL A 318 90.13 53.02 -2.74
N ALA A 319 90.64 52.17 -3.63
CA ALA A 319 91.96 52.36 -4.21
C ALA A 319 92.12 53.71 -4.95
N THR A 320 91.09 54.18 -5.66
CA THR A 320 91.13 55.52 -6.28
C THR A 320 91.12 56.65 -5.27
N TYR A 321 90.40 56.50 -4.15
CA TYR A 321 90.39 57.49 -3.08
C TYR A 321 91.72 57.50 -2.32
N ASP A 322 92.29 56.34 -2.02
CA ASP A 322 93.61 56.23 -1.38
C ASP A 322 94.70 56.83 -2.26
N ALA A 323 94.66 56.60 -3.58
CA ALA A 323 95.57 57.24 -4.53
C ALA A 323 95.41 58.77 -4.56
N LYS A 324 94.17 59.28 -4.48
CA LYS A 324 93.91 60.73 -4.37
C LYS A 324 94.43 61.30 -3.05
N VAL A 325 94.25 60.59 -1.94
CA VAL A 325 94.79 60.99 -0.63
C VAL A 325 96.31 61.05 -0.70
N ALA A 326 96.97 60.03 -1.22
CA ALA A 326 98.43 60.02 -1.39
C ALA A 326 98.93 61.17 -2.28
N ALA A 327 98.23 61.47 -3.38
CA ALA A 327 98.57 62.60 -4.25
C ALA A 327 98.40 63.95 -3.54
N LEU A 328 97.32 64.12 -2.76
CA LEU A 328 97.10 65.32 -1.95
C LEU A 328 98.16 65.46 -0.85
N THR A 329 98.53 64.38 -0.17
CA THR A 329 99.61 64.36 0.82
C THR A 329 100.94 64.77 0.18
N HIS A 330 101.29 64.22 -0.99
CA HIS A 330 102.48 64.64 -1.73
C HIS A 330 102.43 66.11 -2.18
N SER A 331 101.26 66.62 -2.56
CA SER A 331 101.10 68.03 -2.88
C SER A 331 101.25 68.91 -1.64
N LEU A 332 100.76 68.46 -0.48
CA LEU A 332 100.91 69.15 0.79
C LEU A 332 102.38 69.19 1.21
N ASP A 333 103.08 68.06 1.15
CA ASP A 333 104.52 67.99 1.46
C ASP A 333 105.35 68.89 0.53
N ARG A 334 105.04 68.92 -0.77
CA ARG A 334 105.68 69.86 -1.70
C ARG A 334 105.40 71.31 -1.32
N LYS A 335 104.15 71.65 -1.03
CA LYS A 335 103.77 73.00 -0.63
C LYS A 335 104.41 73.40 0.70
N GLN A 336 104.56 72.47 1.62
CA GLN A 336 105.23 72.69 2.89
C GLN A 336 106.73 72.91 2.70
N LYS A 337 107.40 72.13 1.84
CA LYS A 337 108.79 72.38 1.45
C LYS A 337 108.97 73.71 0.74
N GLU A 338 108.10 74.06 -0.20
CA GLU A 338 108.10 75.39 -0.85
C GLU A 338 107.91 76.51 0.19
N TYR A 339 107.09 76.29 1.22
CA TYR A 339 106.87 77.24 2.30
C TYR A 339 108.10 77.36 3.23
N ASP A 340 108.74 76.24 3.57
CA ASP A 340 109.97 76.20 4.36
C ASP A 340 111.15 76.83 3.60
N GLU A 341 111.24 76.60 2.29
CA GLU A 341 112.19 77.26 1.38
C GLU A 341 111.93 78.76 1.30
N LEU A 342 110.67 79.20 1.21
CA LEU A 342 110.29 80.62 1.29
C LEU A 342 110.64 81.23 2.65
N LEU A 343 110.48 80.49 3.75
CA LEU A 343 110.90 80.92 5.09
C LEU A 343 112.43 81.02 5.22
N SER A 344 113.17 80.07 4.64
CA SER A 344 114.63 80.13 4.56
C SER A 344 115.08 81.32 3.73
N GLN A 345 114.47 81.53 2.56
CA GLN A 345 114.73 82.71 1.72
C GLN A 345 114.39 84.01 2.45
N MET A 346 113.27 84.06 3.18
CA MET A 346 112.93 85.23 3.99
C MET A 346 113.96 85.48 5.11
N ASN A 347 114.53 84.43 5.71
CA ASN A 347 115.58 84.57 6.72
C ASN A 347 116.92 85.03 6.11
N ASP A 348 117.30 84.48 4.94
CA ASP A 348 118.47 84.90 4.18
C ASP A 348 118.30 86.35 3.69
N ASP A 349 117.12 86.70 3.18
CA ASP A 349 116.75 88.07 2.80
C ASP A 349 116.71 88.99 4.02
N SER A 350 116.30 88.53 5.21
CA SER A 350 116.37 89.32 6.44
C SER A 350 117.82 89.55 6.90
N LEU A 351 118.73 88.59 6.67
CA LEU A 351 120.17 88.72 6.90
C LEU A 351 120.82 89.67 5.89
N ILE A 352 120.44 89.57 4.61
CA ILE A 352 120.82 90.51 3.57
C ILE A 352 120.22 91.90 3.86
N HIS A 353 119.01 91.97 4.41
CA HIS A 353 118.33 93.22 4.77
C HIS A 353 118.90 93.84 6.05
N LEU A 354 119.44 93.08 7.00
CA LEU A 354 120.25 93.59 8.11
C LEU A 354 121.61 94.11 7.62
N GLY A 355 122.26 93.43 6.68
CA GLY A 355 123.47 93.92 5.99
C GLY A 355 123.22 95.13 5.08
N ALA A 356 122.04 95.19 4.45
CA ALA A 356 121.60 96.29 3.60
C ALA A 356 121.00 97.44 4.40
N MET A 357 120.46 97.24 5.61
CA MET A 357 120.07 98.33 6.53
C MET A 357 121.31 99.01 7.12
N GLN A 358 122.39 98.28 7.37
CA GLN A 358 123.68 98.89 7.72
C GLN A 358 124.21 99.77 6.56
N ALA A 359 123.97 99.38 5.30
CA ALA A 359 124.34 100.16 4.10
C ALA A 359 123.29 101.21 3.65
N ALA A 360 122.03 101.09 4.08
CA ALA A 360 120.92 102.00 3.75
C ALA A 360 120.74 103.10 4.81
N VAL A 361 121.28 102.93 6.02
CA VAL A 361 121.48 104.03 6.99
C VAL A 361 122.51 105.04 6.46
N ASP A 362 123.52 104.59 5.71
CA ASP A 362 124.54 105.47 5.10
C ASP A 362 124.11 106.12 3.77
N ASN A 363 123.08 105.59 3.09
CA ASN A 363 122.58 106.13 1.81
C ASN A 363 121.15 106.72 1.88
N GLY A 364 120.63 106.92 3.09
CA GLY A 364 119.32 107.53 3.36
C GLY A 364 119.25 109.04 3.12
N LYS A 365 119.67 109.54 1.95
CA LYS A 365 119.37 110.90 1.46
C LYS A 365 119.35 110.96 -0.08
N ALA A 366 118.34 110.39 -0.71
CA ALA A 366 117.82 110.88 -2.00
C ALA A 366 116.50 110.17 -2.37
N ALA A 367 115.38 110.82 -2.03
CA ALA A 367 114.04 110.41 -2.41
C ALA A 367 113.73 110.81 -3.86
N GLN A 368 113.27 109.86 -4.69
CA GLN A 368 112.23 110.02 -5.73
C GLN A 368 112.21 108.83 -6.72
N VAL A 369 111.66 107.67 -6.33
CA VAL A 369 111.15 106.63 -7.26
C VAL A 369 109.82 105.99 -6.79
N SER A 370 109.34 106.31 -5.58
CA SER A 370 108.20 105.64 -4.93
C SER A 370 106.81 105.87 -5.55
N GLN A 371 106.66 106.73 -6.56
CA GLN A 371 105.34 107.01 -7.19
C GLN A 371 105.03 106.21 -8.48
N GLN A 372 105.93 105.35 -8.96
CA GLN A 372 105.69 104.51 -10.15
C GLN A 372 105.39 103.04 -9.85
N GLU A 373 105.75 102.54 -8.66
CA GLU A 373 105.48 101.16 -8.22
C GLU A 373 104.05 100.99 -7.68
N GLU A 374 103.51 102.02 -7.03
CA GLU A 374 102.16 101.99 -6.44
C GLU A 374 101.05 101.88 -7.51
N THR A 375 101.30 102.41 -8.72
CA THR A 375 100.38 102.30 -9.87
C THR A 375 100.46 100.94 -10.56
N LYS A 376 101.65 100.32 -10.64
CA LYS A 376 101.81 98.93 -11.10
C LYS A 376 101.20 97.91 -10.14
N ALA A 377 101.31 98.12 -8.83
CA ALA A 377 100.71 97.24 -7.82
C ALA A 377 99.17 97.22 -7.90
N LYS A 378 98.53 98.39 -8.10
CA LYS A 378 97.07 98.50 -8.28
C LYS A 378 96.58 97.79 -9.56
N ILE A 379 97.31 97.90 -10.67
CA ILE A 379 96.95 97.21 -11.93
C ILE A 379 97.08 95.69 -11.77
N SER A 380 98.15 95.19 -11.14
CA SER A 380 98.33 93.76 -10.89
C SER A 380 97.25 93.18 -9.96
N SER A 381 96.84 93.93 -8.93
CA SER A 381 95.75 93.52 -8.01
C SER A 381 94.40 93.40 -8.73
N LEU A 382 94.05 94.36 -9.57
CA LEU A 382 92.82 94.30 -10.37
C LEU A 382 92.87 93.17 -11.41
N GLN A 383 94.02 92.93 -12.04
CA GLN A 383 94.18 91.78 -12.95
C GLN A 383 94.07 90.43 -12.23
N GLN A 384 94.51 90.34 -10.97
CA GLN A 384 94.34 89.15 -10.14
C GLN A 384 92.88 88.93 -9.76
N GLN A 385 92.14 89.98 -9.38
CA GLN A 385 90.69 89.89 -9.15
C GLN A 385 89.93 89.45 -10.40
N LEU A 386 90.27 89.99 -11.57
CA LEU A 386 89.65 89.59 -12.83
C LEU A 386 89.91 88.11 -13.14
N ARG A 387 91.14 87.62 -12.94
CA ARG A 387 91.49 86.19 -13.08
C ARG A 387 90.72 85.32 -12.10
N MET A 388 90.58 85.75 -10.84
CA MET A 388 89.80 85.01 -9.84
C MET A 388 88.32 84.93 -10.22
N MET A 389 87.73 86.02 -10.73
CA MET A 389 86.34 86.01 -11.20
C MET A 389 86.15 85.16 -12.45
N LEU A 390 87.09 85.19 -13.40
CA LEU A 390 87.07 84.32 -14.58
C LEU A 390 87.19 82.84 -14.20
N ASN A 391 88.09 82.50 -13.27
CA ASN A 391 88.23 81.13 -12.78
C ASN A 391 86.99 80.66 -11.98
N ALA A 392 86.36 81.55 -11.21
CA ALA A 392 85.11 81.24 -10.53
C ALA A 392 83.96 81.01 -11.54
N LEU A 393 83.95 81.77 -12.64
CA LEU A 393 82.97 81.63 -13.70
C LEU A 393 83.16 80.31 -14.47
N THR A 394 84.39 79.93 -14.82
CA THR A 394 84.67 78.63 -15.45
C THR A 394 84.31 77.46 -14.53
N THR A 395 84.64 77.55 -13.24
CA THR A 395 84.26 76.52 -12.26
C THR A 395 82.74 76.37 -12.12
N LYS A 396 81.99 77.49 -12.19
CA LYS A 396 80.53 77.44 -12.20
C LYS A 396 79.99 76.85 -13.51
N ASP A 397 80.59 77.18 -14.66
CA ASP A 397 80.22 76.62 -15.95
C ASP A 397 80.43 75.09 -15.98
N ASP A 398 81.53 74.59 -15.43
CA ASP A 398 81.78 73.15 -15.30
C ASP A 398 80.79 72.46 -14.35
N ARG A 399 80.40 73.12 -13.25
CA ARG A 399 79.33 72.62 -12.35
C ARG A 399 77.97 72.57 -13.06
N VAL A 400 77.65 73.53 -13.92
CA VAL A 400 76.41 73.51 -14.72
C VAL A 400 76.45 72.38 -15.75
N LYS A 401 77.60 72.14 -16.41
CA LYS A 401 77.78 70.98 -17.31
C LYS A 401 77.65 69.66 -16.57
N GLN A 402 78.21 69.54 -15.37
CA GLN A 402 78.07 68.34 -14.56
C GLN A 402 76.61 68.12 -14.11
N ALA A 403 75.94 69.16 -13.64
CA ALA A 403 74.53 69.09 -13.23
C ALA A 403 73.61 68.74 -14.42
N THR A 404 73.88 69.24 -15.62
CA THR A 404 73.12 68.88 -16.83
C THR A 404 73.35 67.44 -17.27
N LEU A 405 74.57 66.91 -17.16
CA LEU A 405 74.84 65.49 -17.40
C LEU A 405 74.14 64.59 -16.37
N GLU A 406 74.15 64.96 -15.09
CA GLU A 406 73.45 64.24 -14.03
C GLU A 406 71.93 64.28 -14.21
N ALA A 407 71.37 65.42 -14.60
CA ALA A 407 69.95 65.57 -14.93
C ALA A 407 69.54 64.68 -16.12
N ASN A 408 70.35 64.63 -17.18
CA ASN A 408 70.13 63.75 -18.32
C ASN A 408 70.20 62.27 -17.93
N ARG A 409 71.15 61.88 -17.07
CA ARG A 409 71.25 60.51 -16.54
C ARG A 409 70.01 60.11 -15.74
N LEU A 410 69.51 61.03 -14.91
CA LEU A 410 68.28 60.81 -14.13
C LEU A 410 67.04 60.73 -15.03
N HIS A 411 66.95 61.55 -16.08
CA HIS A 411 65.86 61.45 -17.06
C HIS A 411 65.83 60.07 -17.73
N LEU A 412 66.98 59.55 -18.18
CA LEU A 412 67.06 58.20 -18.75
C LEU A 412 66.65 57.11 -17.75
N ALA A 413 67.00 57.25 -16.47
CA ALA A 413 66.59 56.32 -15.43
C ALA A 413 65.08 56.38 -15.15
N VAL A 414 64.49 57.58 -15.17
CA VAL A 414 63.04 57.78 -15.02
C VAL A 414 62.30 57.16 -16.21
N ASP A 415 62.80 57.33 -17.44
CA ASP A 415 62.20 56.72 -18.63
C ASP A 415 62.26 55.18 -18.58
N ALA A 416 63.37 54.60 -18.13
CA ALA A 416 63.50 53.16 -17.93
C ALA A 416 62.51 52.63 -16.88
N LEU A 417 62.39 53.30 -15.74
CA LEU A 417 61.43 52.94 -14.69
C LEU A 417 59.98 53.09 -15.15
N ASN A 418 59.66 54.12 -15.94
CA ASN A 418 58.34 54.29 -16.53
C ASN A 418 58.00 53.16 -17.51
N TYR A 419 58.98 52.70 -18.28
CA TYR A 419 58.82 51.55 -19.17
C TYR A 419 58.57 50.25 -18.39
N GLU A 420 59.33 49.99 -17.32
CA GLU A 420 59.11 48.84 -16.44
C GLU A 420 57.73 48.87 -15.77
N ILE A 421 57.31 50.04 -15.25
CA ILE A 421 55.96 50.22 -14.68
C ILE A 421 54.88 49.96 -15.72
N ALA A 422 55.07 50.40 -16.97
CA ALA A 422 54.12 50.13 -18.05
C ALA A 422 54.05 48.63 -18.38
N LEU A 423 55.18 47.92 -18.35
CA LEU A 423 55.23 46.48 -18.56
C LEU A 423 54.52 45.73 -17.43
N GLU A 424 54.78 46.10 -16.17
CA GLU A 424 54.14 45.50 -14.99
C GLU A 424 52.63 45.77 -14.93
N ARG A 425 52.18 46.96 -15.36
CA ARG A 425 50.73 47.21 -15.51
C ARG A 425 50.10 46.29 -16.54
N LYS A 426 50.80 45.97 -17.62
CA LYS A 426 50.31 45.07 -18.66
C LYS A 426 50.29 43.61 -18.21
N THR A 427 51.27 43.16 -17.43
CA THR A 427 51.28 41.81 -16.83
C THR A 427 50.18 41.69 -15.77
N ALA A 428 50.02 42.69 -14.90
CA ALA A 428 48.96 42.74 -13.90
C ALA A 428 47.56 42.71 -14.56
N ALA A 429 47.34 43.49 -15.62
CA ALA A 429 46.07 43.47 -16.35
C ALA A 429 45.76 42.10 -16.97
N LYS A 430 46.77 41.39 -17.49
CA LYS A 430 46.62 40.01 -17.98
C LYS A 430 46.30 39.03 -16.87
N ALA A 431 46.94 39.16 -15.70
CA ALA A 431 46.67 38.32 -14.55
C ALA A 431 45.24 38.53 -14.02
N VAL A 432 44.78 39.79 -13.92
CA VAL A 432 43.40 40.13 -13.54
C VAL A 432 42.40 39.53 -14.53
N ALA A 433 42.67 39.63 -15.84
CA ALA A 433 41.82 38.99 -16.85
C ALA A 433 41.78 37.45 -16.67
N ALA A 434 42.91 36.80 -16.40
CA ALA A 434 42.95 35.37 -16.12
C ALA A 434 42.17 34.99 -14.85
N CYS A 435 42.26 35.79 -13.78
CA CYS A 435 41.47 35.60 -12.56
C CYS A 435 39.97 35.73 -12.84
N SER A 436 39.54 36.72 -13.62
CA SER A 436 38.11 36.89 -13.96
C SER A 436 37.53 35.70 -14.75
N VAL A 437 38.35 35.07 -15.62
CA VAL A 437 37.96 33.85 -16.33
C VAL A 437 37.86 32.66 -15.39
N LEU A 438 38.77 32.55 -14.41
CA LEU A 438 38.71 31.51 -13.39
C LEU A 438 37.49 31.68 -12.47
N GLU A 439 37.16 32.91 -12.06
CA GLU A 439 35.96 33.22 -11.28
C GLU A 439 34.68 32.84 -12.03
N ALA A 440 34.59 33.17 -13.32
CA ALA A 440 33.47 32.74 -14.16
C ALA A 440 33.35 31.21 -14.23
N ARG A 441 34.49 30.50 -14.36
CA ARG A 441 34.52 29.03 -14.36
C ARG A 441 34.11 28.42 -13.03
N VAL A 442 34.50 29.02 -11.90
CA VAL A 442 34.08 28.59 -10.56
C VAL A 442 32.57 28.80 -10.39
N ALA A 443 32.02 29.94 -10.85
CA ALA A 443 30.58 30.18 -10.83
C ALA A 443 29.80 29.18 -11.69
N ASP A 444 30.33 28.80 -12.87
CA ASP A 444 29.74 27.75 -13.71
C ASP A 444 29.78 26.38 -13.04
N GLN A 445 30.89 26.03 -12.39
CA GLN A 445 31.01 24.77 -11.64
C GLN A 445 30.08 24.73 -10.43
N ALA A 446 29.92 25.84 -9.69
CA ALA A 446 28.98 25.94 -8.58
C ALA A 446 27.53 25.68 -9.03
N ARG A 447 27.11 26.29 -10.15
CA ARG A 447 25.79 26.05 -10.75
C ARG A 447 25.60 24.61 -11.21
N GLN A 448 26.64 23.97 -11.72
CA GLN A 448 26.59 22.54 -12.10
C GLN A 448 26.43 21.63 -10.87
N ILE A 449 27.13 21.94 -9.77
CA ILE A 449 27.01 21.20 -8.51
C ILE A 449 25.59 21.34 -7.94
N GLU A 450 25.05 22.56 -7.89
CA GLU A 450 23.68 22.82 -7.45
C GLU A 450 22.66 22.03 -8.29
N GLY A 451 22.81 22.01 -9.61
CA GLY A 451 21.95 21.20 -10.48
C GLY A 451 22.08 19.68 -10.25
N LEU A 452 23.26 19.18 -9.86
CA LEU A 452 23.44 17.78 -9.46
C LEU A 452 22.76 17.49 -8.12
N ASP A 453 22.83 18.40 -7.16
CA ASP A 453 22.17 18.29 -5.86
C ASP A 453 20.65 18.31 -5.99
N GLU A 454 20.09 19.17 -6.84
CA GLU A 454 18.66 19.18 -7.18
C GLU A 454 18.21 17.84 -7.80
N MET A 455 18.98 17.30 -8.75
CA MET A 455 18.69 15.99 -9.33
C MET A 455 18.79 14.87 -8.30
N ASN A 456 19.76 14.94 -7.38
CA ASN A 456 19.90 13.96 -6.31
C ASN A 456 18.71 14.02 -5.35
N ASN A 457 18.26 15.22 -4.97
CA ASN A 457 17.08 15.44 -4.16
C ASN A 457 15.81 14.93 -4.85
N ALA A 458 15.65 15.16 -6.16
CA ALA A 458 14.53 14.61 -6.93
C ALA A 458 14.55 13.07 -6.95
N ARG A 459 15.74 12.46 -7.09
CA ARG A 459 15.90 10.99 -7.01
C ARG A 459 15.58 10.46 -5.61
N LEU A 460 16.04 11.12 -4.55
CA LEU A 460 15.73 10.78 -3.16
C LEU A 460 14.23 10.87 -2.88
N CYS A 461 13.55 11.91 -3.38
CA CYS A 461 12.11 12.06 -3.28
C CYS A 461 11.40 10.88 -3.99
N LYS A 462 11.80 10.57 -5.24
CA LYS A 462 11.25 9.43 -5.99
C LYS A 462 11.48 8.09 -5.27
N LEU A 463 12.66 7.88 -4.68
CA LEU A 463 12.97 6.69 -3.89
C LEU A 463 12.08 6.60 -2.64
N LYS A 464 11.87 7.70 -1.91
CA LYS A 464 10.94 7.74 -0.77
C LYS A 464 9.51 7.42 -1.19
N THR A 465 9.03 7.96 -2.31
CA THR A 465 7.70 7.63 -2.85
C THR A 465 7.59 6.16 -3.24
N MET A 466 8.63 5.60 -3.89
CA MET A 466 8.66 4.16 -4.22
C MET A 466 8.68 3.29 -2.96
N GLN A 467 9.46 3.66 -1.95
CA GLN A 467 9.49 2.95 -0.66
C GLN A 467 8.12 2.97 0.01
N SER A 468 7.45 4.13 0.06
CA SER A 468 6.08 4.23 0.57
C SER A 468 5.12 3.34 -0.21
N ALA A 469 5.17 3.35 -1.54
CA ALA A 469 4.31 2.50 -2.37
C ALA A 469 4.56 1.00 -2.15
N ILE A 470 5.82 0.59 -1.94
CA ILE A 470 6.17 -0.80 -1.59
C ILE A 470 5.56 -1.15 -0.22
N THR A 471 5.73 -0.31 0.80
CA THR A 471 5.18 -0.57 2.14
C THR A 471 3.65 -0.69 2.13
N THR A 472 2.95 0.13 1.33
CA THR A 472 1.49 0.01 1.16
C THR A 472 1.12 -1.32 0.50
N LYS A 473 1.83 -1.72 -0.56
CA LYS A 473 1.59 -3.02 -1.20
C LYS A 473 1.89 -4.20 -0.27
N GLU A 474 2.90 -4.09 0.58
CA GLU A 474 3.19 -5.10 1.60
C GLU A 474 2.04 -5.22 2.61
N GLN A 475 1.46 -4.09 3.04
CA GLN A 475 0.26 -4.09 3.89
C GLN A 475 -0.93 -4.75 3.20
N ASP A 476 -1.16 -4.46 1.92
CA ASP A 476 -2.22 -5.10 1.12
C ASP A 476 -2.00 -6.62 1.01
N ILE A 477 -0.76 -7.07 0.79
CA ILE A 477 -0.41 -8.51 0.77
C ILE A 477 -0.67 -9.16 2.13
N HIS A 478 -0.34 -8.49 3.23
CA HIS A 478 -0.64 -8.99 4.57
C HIS A 478 -2.16 -9.07 4.81
N GLY A 479 -2.92 -8.07 4.38
CA GLY A 479 -4.39 -8.11 4.41
C GLY A 479 -4.95 -9.29 3.61
N MET A 480 -4.42 -9.53 2.41
CA MET A 480 -4.84 -10.63 1.55
C MET A 480 -4.48 -12.00 2.14
N ARG A 481 -3.33 -12.13 2.81
CA ARG A 481 -2.94 -13.36 3.52
C ARG A 481 -3.89 -13.65 4.69
N ARG A 482 -4.24 -12.64 5.50
CA ARG A 482 -5.24 -12.81 6.57
C ARG A 482 -6.59 -13.23 6.01
N PHE A 483 -7.04 -12.61 4.93
CA PHE A 483 -8.30 -13.00 4.29
C PHE A 483 -8.28 -14.45 3.77
N VAL A 484 -7.15 -14.91 3.23
CA VAL A 484 -6.99 -16.31 2.83
C VAL A 484 -6.97 -17.25 4.04
N GLU A 485 -6.33 -16.86 5.13
CA GLU A 485 -6.37 -17.61 6.40
C GLU A 485 -7.80 -17.69 6.97
N GLU A 486 -8.56 -16.59 6.93
CA GLU A 486 -9.98 -16.55 7.33
C GLU A 486 -10.83 -17.48 6.44
N LEU A 487 -10.64 -17.45 5.12
CA LEU A 487 -11.31 -18.38 4.19
C LEU A 487 -10.94 -19.84 4.45
N HIS A 488 -9.67 -20.12 4.78
CA HIS A 488 -9.26 -21.47 5.15
C HIS A 488 -9.89 -21.94 6.47
N ALA A 489 -10.02 -21.04 7.45
CA ALA A 489 -10.71 -21.33 8.71
C ALA A 489 -12.21 -21.58 8.49
N GLU A 490 -12.88 -20.74 7.69
CA GLU A 490 -14.29 -20.91 7.34
C GLU A 490 -14.53 -22.21 6.56
N ASN A 491 -13.69 -22.50 5.58
CA ASN A 491 -13.78 -23.76 4.83
C ASN A 491 -13.54 -24.98 5.73
N SER A 492 -12.63 -24.87 6.71
CA SER A 492 -12.42 -25.92 7.72
C SER A 492 -13.66 -26.11 8.58
N ALA A 493 -14.33 -25.02 9.01
CA ALA A 493 -15.57 -25.10 9.76
C ALA A 493 -16.72 -25.73 8.95
N VAL A 494 -16.85 -25.40 7.66
CA VAL A 494 -17.83 -26.04 6.77
C VAL A 494 -17.57 -27.55 6.62
N VAL A 495 -16.30 -27.96 6.56
CA VAL A 495 -15.93 -29.39 6.54
C VAL A 495 -16.25 -30.07 7.87
N GLU A 496 -16.02 -29.40 9.01
CA GLU A 496 -16.42 -29.91 10.33
C GLU A 496 -17.94 -30.09 10.41
N ASP A 497 -18.73 -29.09 10.02
CA ASP A 497 -20.20 -29.16 9.98
C ASP A 497 -20.70 -30.30 9.06
N ALA A 498 -20.08 -30.48 7.90
CA ALA A 498 -20.41 -31.57 6.99
C ALA A 498 -20.14 -32.95 7.60
N ASN A 499 -19.01 -33.10 8.32
CA ASN A 499 -18.69 -34.33 9.03
C ASN A 499 -19.68 -34.60 10.17
N GLU A 500 -20.07 -33.57 10.93
CA GLU A 500 -21.09 -33.70 11.99
C GLU A 500 -22.46 -34.10 11.41
N MET A 501 -22.85 -33.52 10.26
CA MET A 501 -24.07 -33.91 9.55
C MET A 501 -24.02 -35.34 9.03
N ASP A 502 -22.88 -35.82 8.56
CA ASP A 502 -22.68 -37.20 8.13
C ASP A 502 -22.74 -38.18 9.31
N GLU A 503 -22.15 -37.82 10.47
CA GLU A 503 -22.30 -38.61 11.69
C GLU A 503 -23.75 -38.68 12.15
N ALA A 504 -24.48 -37.56 12.13
CA ALA A 504 -25.90 -37.50 12.47
C ALA A 504 -26.75 -38.36 11.51
N HIS A 505 -26.49 -38.30 10.19
CA HIS A 505 -27.10 -39.18 9.21
C HIS A 505 -26.77 -40.65 9.47
N GLY A 506 -25.52 -40.96 9.82
CA GLY A 506 -25.10 -42.31 10.19
C GLY A 506 -25.87 -42.85 11.40
N GLN A 507 -26.05 -42.02 12.44
CA GLN A 507 -26.84 -42.37 13.62
C GLN A 507 -28.33 -42.57 13.28
N MET A 508 -28.90 -41.68 12.46
CA MET A 508 -30.28 -41.81 11.99
C MET A 508 -30.48 -43.10 11.19
N LYS A 509 -29.57 -43.42 10.25
CA LYS A 509 -29.62 -44.65 9.46
C LYS A 509 -29.58 -45.90 10.34
N ARG A 510 -28.74 -45.90 11.40
CA ARG A 510 -28.72 -47.00 12.39
C ARG A 510 -30.04 -47.12 13.15
N ARG A 511 -30.66 -45.99 13.55
CA ARG A 511 -31.97 -45.96 14.22
C ARG A 511 -33.09 -46.47 13.30
N VAL A 512 -33.13 -46.02 12.05
CA VAL A 512 -34.10 -46.50 11.05
C VAL A 512 -33.94 -48.01 10.84
N ALA A 513 -32.72 -48.50 10.66
CA ALA A 513 -32.46 -49.93 10.50
C ALA A 513 -32.83 -50.76 11.75
N PHE A 514 -32.78 -50.16 12.95
CA PHE A 514 -33.29 -50.78 14.18
C PHE A 514 -34.82 -50.85 14.15
N PHE A 515 -35.51 -49.75 13.86
CA PHE A 515 -36.97 -49.72 13.78
C PHE A 515 -37.51 -50.63 12.68
N GLU A 516 -36.87 -50.69 11.52
CA GLU A 516 -37.23 -51.65 10.46
C GLU A 516 -37.16 -53.09 10.96
N ARG A 517 -36.08 -53.46 11.66
CA ARG A 517 -35.94 -54.78 12.29
C ARG A 517 -37.05 -55.03 13.32
N SER A 518 -37.33 -54.07 14.21
CA SER A 518 -38.42 -54.18 15.19
C SER A 518 -39.78 -54.34 14.53
N VAL A 519 -40.06 -53.62 13.44
CA VAL A 519 -41.31 -53.73 12.68
C VAL A 519 -41.42 -55.09 12.00
N THR A 520 -40.33 -55.62 11.42
CA THR A 520 -40.34 -56.97 10.83
C THR A 520 -40.63 -58.04 11.88
N GLU A 521 -40.06 -57.92 13.07
CA GLU A 521 -40.31 -58.84 14.18
C GLU A 521 -41.75 -58.72 14.71
N LEU A 522 -42.29 -57.51 14.85
CA LEU A 522 -43.69 -57.29 15.22
C LEU A 522 -44.66 -57.86 14.17
N LYS A 523 -44.35 -57.71 12.86
CA LYS A 523 -45.13 -58.33 11.79
C LYS A 523 -45.11 -59.85 11.89
N ARG A 524 -43.95 -60.45 12.19
CA ARG A 524 -43.82 -61.90 12.41
C ARG A 524 -44.67 -62.35 13.61
N GLN A 525 -44.58 -61.65 14.73
CA GLN A 525 -45.38 -61.92 15.92
C GLN A 525 -46.89 -61.78 15.67
N LEU A 526 -47.30 -60.81 14.84
CA LEU A 526 -48.70 -60.64 14.43
C LEU A 526 -49.19 -61.81 13.57
N VAL A 527 -48.36 -62.29 12.63
CA VAL A 527 -48.68 -63.47 11.81
C VAL A 527 -48.82 -64.72 12.70
N ASP A 528 -47.90 -64.92 13.64
CA ASP A 528 -47.96 -66.01 14.62
C ASP A 528 -49.24 -65.92 15.47
N ALA A 529 -49.57 -64.73 15.97
CA ALA A 529 -50.80 -64.50 16.74
C ALA A 529 -52.05 -64.77 15.90
N LYS A 530 -52.09 -64.30 14.64
CA LYS A 530 -53.20 -64.57 13.71
C LYS A 530 -53.35 -66.06 13.46
N ALA A 531 -52.25 -66.79 13.26
CA ALA A 531 -52.28 -68.25 13.10
C ALA A 531 -52.88 -68.94 14.32
N VAL A 532 -52.45 -68.56 15.54
CA VAL A 532 -53.00 -69.07 16.80
C VAL A 532 -54.50 -68.77 16.92
N THR A 533 -54.93 -67.54 16.64
CA THR A 533 -56.36 -67.17 16.67
C THR A 533 -57.16 -67.98 15.65
N THR A 534 -56.67 -68.15 14.42
CA THR A 534 -57.35 -68.95 13.41
C THR A 534 -57.46 -70.43 13.79
N ALA A 535 -56.42 -70.99 14.42
CA ALA A 535 -56.45 -72.37 14.93
C ALA A 535 -57.44 -72.52 16.09
N CYS A 536 -57.50 -71.55 17.00
CA CYS A 536 -58.49 -71.51 18.08
C CYS A 536 -59.92 -71.42 17.53
N CYS A 537 -60.19 -70.53 16.58
CA CYS A 537 -61.50 -70.43 15.92
C CYS A 537 -61.89 -71.73 15.19
N ARG A 538 -60.93 -72.40 14.55
CA ARG A 538 -61.15 -73.70 13.90
C ARG A 538 -61.54 -74.78 14.91
N ASP A 539 -60.76 -74.93 15.97
CA ASP A 539 -61.01 -75.93 17.02
C ASP A 539 -62.33 -75.64 17.78
N LEU A 540 -62.65 -74.36 18.01
CA LEU A 540 -63.93 -73.93 18.55
C LEU A 540 -65.09 -74.29 17.60
N GLY A 541 -64.91 -74.07 16.28
CA GLY A 541 -65.85 -74.48 15.26
C GLY A 541 -66.13 -75.98 15.27
N ILE A 542 -65.09 -76.81 15.40
CA ILE A 542 -65.22 -78.26 15.53
C ILE A 542 -66.03 -78.65 16.77
N LEU A 543 -65.85 -77.96 17.91
CA LEU A 543 -66.67 -78.21 19.10
C LEU A 543 -68.14 -77.81 18.88
N ILE A 544 -68.39 -76.66 18.25
CA ILE A 544 -69.75 -76.20 17.93
C ILE A 544 -70.44 -77.18 16.97
N GLU A 545 -69.74 -77.66 15.94
CA GLU A 545 -70.25 -78.66 15.01
C GLU A 545 -70.60 -79.97 15.74
N ARG A 546 -69.74 -80.46 16.64
CA ARG A 546 -70.02 -81.68 17.43
C ARG A 546 -71.28 -81.55 18.29
N GLU A 547 -71.47 -80.39 18.92
CA GLU A 547 -72.68 -80.08 19.69
C GLU A 547 -73.94 -80.09 18.79
N GLN A 548 -73.84 -79.47 17.60
CA GLN A 548 -74.94 -79.43 16.63
C GLN A 548 -75.30 -80.81 16.05
N HIS A 549 -74.33 -81.73 15.96
CA HIS A 549 -74.55 -83.11 15.50
C HIS A 549 -75.02 -84.07 16.63
N GLY A 550 -75.40 -83.54 17.80
CA GLY A 550 -75.97 -84.32 18.90
C GLY A 550 -74.95 -85.01 19.81
N THR A 551 -73.65 -84.69 19.64
CA THR A 551 -72.59 -85.18 20.54
C THR A 551 -72.38 -84.15 21.64
N ARG A 552 -72.91 -84.41 22.85
CA ARG A 552 -72.85 -83.44 23.96
C ARG A 552 -71.40 -83.10 24.32
N VAL A 553 -70.99 -81.86 24.09
CA VAL A 553 -69.66 -81.34 24.41
C VAL A 553 -69.50 -81.26 25.93
N SER A 554 -68.43 -81.86 26.45
CA SER A 554 -68.15 -81.83 27.89
C SER A 554 -67.50 -80.49 28.28
N ILE A 555 -67.72 -80.05 29.52
CA ILE A 555 -67.03 -78.87 30.08
C ILE A 555 -65.50 -79.07 30.03
N ASP A 556 -65.04 -80.31 30.16
CA ASP A 556 -63.62 -80.68 30.11
C ASP A 556 -63.01 -80.40 28.72
N ASP A 557 -63.75 -80.59 27.63
CA ASP A 557 -63.28 -80.29 26.27
C ASP A 557 -63.15 -78.78 26.01
N ILE A 558 -64.05 -77.97 26.59
CA ILE A 558 -63.99 -76.51 26.55
C ILE A 558 -62.79 -76.01 27.37
N VAL A 559 -62.57 -76.59 28.56
CA VAL A 559 -61.42 -76.25 29.41
C VAL A 559 -60.10 -76.65 28.75
N LYS A 560 -60.03 -77.82 28.09
CA LYS A 560 -58.86 -78.24 27.30
C LYS A 560 -58.59 -77.29 26.14
N LEU A 561 -59.61 -76.82 25.42
CA LEU A 561 -59.44 -75.82 24.38
C LEU A 561 -58.88 -74.51 24.95
N TYR A 562 -59.43 -74.04 26.07
CA TYR A 562 -58.97 -72.82 26.72
C TYR A 562 -57.53 -72.93 27.22
N HIS A 563 -57.13 -74.08 27.78
CA HIS A 563 -55.74 -74.32 28.24
C HIS A 563 -54.78 -74.53 27.06
N LYS A 564 -55.23 -75.11 25.95
CA LYS A 564 -54.44 -75.26 24.72
C LYS A 564 -54.07 -73.93 24.08
N TYR A 565 -54.92 -72.90 24.23
CA TYR A 565 -54.73 -71.56 23.66
C TYR A 565 -54.57 -70.47 24.71
N ASP A 566 -54.27 -70.82 25.97
CA ASP A 566 -54.14 -69.86 27.06
C ASP A 566 -52.98 -68.88 26.76
N PHE A 567 -53.36 -67.61 26.58
CA PHE A 567 -52.43 -66.54 26.22
C PHE A 567 -51.44 -66.19 27.34
N ARG A 568 -51.63 -66.72 28.56
CA ARG A 568 -50.73 -66.52 29.70
C ARG A 568 -49.61 -67.55 29.80
N THR A 569 -49.79 -68.76 29.29
CA THR A 569 -48.85 -69.89 29.42
C THR A 569 -48.07 -70.19 28.14
N ASN A 570 -48.44 -69.57 27.01
CA ASN A 570 -47.63 -69.61 25.80
C ASN A 570 -46.35 -68.77 26.01
N ASN A 571 -45.26 -69.43 26.37
CA ASN A 571 -43.95 -68.92 26.84
C ASN A 571 -43.18 -67.93 25.94
N ASN A 572 -43.82 -67.28 24.97
CA ASN A 572 -43.20 -66.27 24.09
C ASN A 572 -43.67 -64.83 24.37
N ARG A 573 -44.45 -64.59 25.43
CA ARG A 573 -44.79 -63.23 25.91
C ARG A 573 -44.21 -62.95 27.29
N VAL A 574 -42.94 -63.25 27.49
CA VAL A 574 -42.16 -62.41 28.40
C VAL A 574 -41.76 -61.19 27.57
N VAL A 575 -42.52 -60.11 27.73
CA VAL A 575 -41.94 -58.77 27.57
C VAL A 575 -40.81 -58.74 28.59
N ARG A 576 -39.62 -59.17 28.16
CA ARG A 576 -38.39 -58.78 28.82
C ARG A 576 -38.42 -57.27 28.69
N ARG A 577 -38.85 -56.60 29.75
CA ARG A 577 -38.19 -55.35 30.11
C ARG A 577 -36.74 -55.75 30.20
N GLU A 578 -36.02 -55.53 29.10
CA GLU A 578 -34.57 -55.53 29.09
C GLU A 578 -34.20 -54.47 30.14
N MET A 579 -34.05 -54.93 31.39
CA MET A 579 -33.11 -54.30 32.29
C MET A 579 -31.81 -54.35 31.48
N ALA A 580 -31.42 -53.20 30.94
CA ALA A 580 -30.11 -53.04 30.34
C ALA A 580 -29.13 -53.66 31.33
N SER A 581 -28.50 -54.76 30.94
CA SER A 581 -27.56 -55.49 31.78
C SER A 581 -26.63 -54.49 32.45
N ASP A 582 -26.34 -54.65 33.74
CA ASP A 582 -25.42 -53.76 34.45
C ASP A 582 -24.10 -53.55 33.69
N GLU A 583 -23.67 -54.52 32.88
CA GLU A 583 -22.56 -54.41 31.91
C GLU A 583 -22.69 -53.26 30.89
N ALA A 584 -23.88 -53.04 30.34
CA ALA A 584 -24.17 -51.98 29.36
C ALA A 584 -24.24 -50.61 30.04
N VAL A 585 -24.77 -50.55 31.26
CA VAL A 585 -24.76 -49.35 32.10
C VAL A 585 -23.33 -49.01 32.52
N ILE A 586 -22.52 -50.01 32.90
CA ILE A 586 -21.10 -49.85 33.23
C ILE A 586 -20.30 -49.42 31.99
N GLN A 587 -20.54 -50.00 30.82
CA GLN A 587 -19.87 -49.58 29.57
C GLN A 587 -20.25 -48.16 29.14
N GLU A 588 -21.52 -47.77 29.32
CA GLU A 588 -21.96 -46.41 29.00
C GLU A 588 -21.45 -45.39 30.03
N LEU A 589 -21.44 -45.72 31.32
CA LEU A 589 -20.78 -44.91 32.36
C LEU A 589 -19.28 -44.80 32.13
N THR A 590 -18.62 -45.86 31.64
CA THR A 590 -17.19 -45.83 31.29
C THR A 590 -16.91 -44.95 30.07
N LYS A 591 -17.80 -44.96 29.06
CA LYS A 591 -17.74 -44.03 27.93
C LYS A 591 -17.96 -42.58 28.35
N GLN A 592 -18.95 -42.34 29.22
CA GLN A 592 -19.22 -41.02 29.76
C GLN A 592 -18.06 -40.50 30.61
N ASN A 593 -17.49 -41.33 31.49
CA ASN A 593 -16.29 -40.98 32.26
C ASN A 593 -15.09 -40.67 31.36
N LYS A 594 -14.87 -41.48 30.31
CA LYS A 594 -13.79 -41.22 29.33
C LYS A 594 -14.00 -39.91 28.56
N CYS A 595 -15.25 -39.60 28.19
CA CYS A 595 -15.60 -38.32 27.56
C CYS A 595 -15.33 -37.14 28.50
N VAL A 596 -15.71 -37.25 29.78
CA VAL A 596 -15.44 -36.23 30.80
C VAL A 596 -13.94 -36.06 31.04
N GLU A 597 -13.16 -37.14 31.10
CA GLU A 597 -11.70 -37.09 31.23
C GLU A 597 -11.02 -36.45 30.00
N ASP A 598 -11.51 -36.74 28.79
CA ASP A 598 -11.01 -36.12 27.56
C ASP A 598 -11.37 -34.62 27.53
N GLN A 599 -12.58 -34.23 27.97
CA GLN A 599 -12.97 -32.83 28.13
C GLN A 599 -12.12 -32.12 29.19
N GLN A 600 -11.83 -32.76 30.32
CA GLN A 600 -10.91 -32.21 31.33
C GLN A 600 -9.49 -32.05 30.80
N ARG A 601 -8.96 -33.00 30.01
CA ARG A 601 -7.65 -32.87 29.35
C ARG A 601 -7.63 -31.75 28.32
N LYS A 602 -8.69 -31.60 27.52
CA LYS A 602 -8.87 -30.48 26.58
C LYS A 602 -8.97 -29.13 27.30
N LEU A 603 -9.66 -29.08 28.45
CA LEU A 603 -9.75 -27.87 29.27
C LEU A 603 -8.39 -27.50 29.88
N ARG A 604 -7.63 -28.47 30.40
CA ARG A 604 -6.26 -28.23 30.91
C ARG A 604 -5.34 -27.68 29.81
N THR A 605 -5.33 -28.31 28.63
CA THR A 605 -4.52 -27.82 27.50
C THR A 605 -4.96 -26.44 27.00
N ARG A 606 -6.26 -26.13 26.98
CA ARG A 606 -6.74 -24.75 26.68
C ARG A 606 -6.31 -23.75 27.75
N LEU A 607 -6.31 -24.16 29.03
CA LEU A 607 -5.88 -23.31 30.14
C LEU A 607 -4.36 -23.07 30.12
N ASP A 608 -3.57 -24.08 29.76
CA ASP A 608 -2.12 -23.96 29.54
C ASP A 608 -1.79 -23.07 28.32
N ALA A 609 -2.57 -23.19 27.23
CA ALA A 609 -2.44 -22.29 26.08
C ALA A 609 -2.79 -20.84 26.45
N MET A 610 -3.86 -20.63 27.23
CA MET A 610 -4.27 -19.31 27.70
C MET A 610 -3.26 -18.71 28.66
N THR A 611 -2.68 -19.49 29.58
CA THR A 611 -1.62 -18.99 30.47
C THR A 611 -0.36 -18.63 29.69
N HIS A 612 0.02 -19.41 28.68
CA HIS A 612 1.12 -19.09 27.78
C HIS A 612 0.88 -17.80 26.97
N GLU A 613 -0.31 -17.61 26.41
CA GLU A 613 -0.71 -16.35 25.74
C GLU A 613 -0.73 -15.17 26.73
N ARG A 614 -1.21 -15.37 27.96
CA ARG A 614 -1.12 -14.36 29.02
C ARG A 614 0.34 -14.00 29.31
N GLN A 615 1.24 -14.97 29.37
CA GLN A 615 2.67 -14.73 29.60
C GLN A 615 3.32 -13.96 28.45
N LYS A 616 2.95 -14.26 27.19
CA LYS A 616 3.36 -13.47 26.03
C LYS A 616 2.86 -12.04 26.12
N LEU A 617 1.59 -11.83 26.44
CA LEU A 617 1.02 -10.48 26.58
C LEU A 617 1.73 -9.71 27.71
N VAL A 618 1.98 -10.35 28.85
CA VAL A 618 2.74 -9.75 29.95
C VAL A 618 4.17 -9.39 29.52
N SER A 619 4.84 -10.22 28.71
CA SER A 619 6.18 -9.89 28.21
C SER A 619 6.16 -8.74 27.21
N VAL A 620 5.18 -8.71 26.29
CA VAL A 620 4.99 -7.61 25.34
C VAL A 620 4.72 -6.30 26.08
N PHE A 621 3.79 -6.29 27.04
CA PHE A 621 3.51 -5.12 27.87
C PHE A 621 4.72 -4.68 28.69
N SER A 622 5.54 -5.61 29.20
CA SER A 622 6.79 -5.28 29.89
C SER A 622 7.81 -4.63 28.93
N THR A 623 7.95 -5.15 27.71
CA THR A 623 8.84 -4.55 26.70
C THR A 623 8.35 -3.19 26.20
N ASP A 624 7.04 -3.00 26.08
CA ASP A 624 6.48 -1.72 25.66
C ASP A 624 6.54 -0.69 26.78
N ASN A 625 6.29 -1.08 28.04
CA ASN A 625 6.49 -0.19 29.19
C ASN A 625 7.95 0.23 29.35
N THR A 626 8.91 -0.67 29.11
CA THR A 626 10.33 -0.30 29.14
C THR A 626 10.73 0.63 27.99
N LYS A 627 10.18 0.44 26.78
CA LYS A 627 10.35 1.40 25.66
C LYS A 627 9.72 2.76 25.97
N LEU A 628 8.50 2.80 26.48
CA LEU A 628 7.82 4.04 26.87
C LEU A 628 8.61 4.79 27.96
N LEU A 629 9.18 4.07 28.94
CA LEU A 629 10.07 4.67 29.94
C LEU A 629 11.37 5.22 29.32
N GLN A 630 11.94 4.53 28.33
CA GLN A 630 13.10 5.03 27.58
C GLN A 630 12.76 6.29 26.78
N GLU A 631 11.64 6.30 26.06
CA GLU A 631 11.16 7.47 25.32
C GLU A 631 10.86 8.64 26.25
N LEU A 632 10.24 8.40 27.40
CA LEU A 632 9.98 9.41 28.41
C LEU A 632 11.28 9.98 28.99
N ASN A 633 12.30 9.16 29.22
CA ASN A 633 13.62 9.61 29.66
C ASN A 633 14.34 10.45 28.58
N VAL A 634 14.27 10.05 27.31
CA VAL A 634 14.82 10.83 26.18
C VAL A 634 14.10 12.17 26.06
N MET A 635 12.77 12.18 26.21
CA MET A 635 11.98 13.41 26.21
C MET A 635 12.29 14.29 27.42
N ALA A 636 12.52 13.71 28.61
CA ALA A 636 12.95 14.44 29.79
C ALA A 636 14.34 15.08 29.62
N GLN A 637 15.29 14.35 29.03
CA GLN A 637 16.62 14.89 28.68
C GLN A 637 16.50 16.03 27.67
N ARG A 638 15.69 15.85 26.63
CA ARG A 638 15.47 16.90 25.62
C ARG A 638 14.77 18.12 26.20
N ASN A 639 13.83 17.94 27.12
CA ASN A 639 13.22 19.05 27.86
C ASN A 639 14.22 19.75 28.76
N HIS A 640 15.12 19.01 29.42
CA HIS A 640 16.20 19.60 30.22
C HIS A 640 17.15 20.42 29.35
N GLU A 641 17.57 19.91 28.19
CA GLU A 641 18.39 20.64 27.21
C GLU A 641 17.68 21.90 26.69
N LEU A 642 16.37 21.82 26.45
CA LEU A 642 15.56 22.97 26.06
C LEU A 642 15.43 24.00 27.19
N GLN A 643 15.28 23.56 28.44
CA GLN A 643 15.30 24.46 29.61
C GLN A 643 16.66 25.15 29.78
N VAL A 644 17.76 24.42 29.62
CA VAL A 644 19.12 25.00 29.63
C VAL A 644 19.28 26.01 28.51
N ARG A 645 18.82 25.69 27.29
CA ARG A 645 18.89 26.58 26.12
C ARG A 645 18.02 27.82 26.30
N ASN A 646 16.81 27.68 26.85
CA ASN A 646 15.96 28.81 27.22
C ASN A 646 16.60 29.66 28.32
N GLY A 647 17.22 29.05 29.34
CA GLY A 647 17.96 29.78 30.36
C GLY A 647 19.15 30.58 29.80
N VAL A 648 19.84 30.04 28.78
CA VAL A 648 20.90 30.77 28.05
C VAL A 648 20.30 31.93 27.24
N LEU A 649 19.20 31.70 26.53
CA LEU A 649 18.51 32.73 25.75
C LEU A 649 17.90 33.83 26.65
N GLU A 650 17.40 33.48 27.83
CA GLU A 650 16.92 34.42 28.84
C GLU A 650 18.08 35.20 29.48
N ALA A 651 19.23 34.55 29.72
CA ALA A 651 20.44 35.23 30.18
C ALA A 651 21.01 36.19 29.13
N ASP A 652 20.96 35.82 27.85
CA ASP A 652 21.37 36.69 26.74
C ASP A 652 20.35 37.83 26.52
N ALA A 653 19.04 37.56 26.64
CA ALA A 653 18.01 38.60 26.65
C ALA A 653 18.20 39.58 27.82
N ALA A 654 18.55 39.09 29.01
CA ALA A 654 18.88 39.92 30.18
C ALA A 654 20.16 40.74 29.97
N LYS A 655 21.17 40.22 29.27
CA LYS A 655 22.38 40.97 28.88
C LYS A 655 22.06 42.05 27.84
N HIS A 656 21.16 41.80 26.90
CA HIS A 656 20.69 42.79 25.93
C HIS A 656 19.85 43.89 26.59
N LEU A 657 19.02 43.56 27.58
CA LEU A 657 18.30 44.55 28.40
C LEU A 657 19.25 45.41 29.25
N ARG A 658 20.36 44.85 29.74
CA ARG A 658 21.39 45.60 30.49
C ARG A 658 22.29 46.48 29.61
N LYS A 659 22.44 46.17 28.32
CA LYS A 659 23.17 47.03 27.35
C LYS A 659 22.35 48.23 26.83
N GLY A 660 21.05 48.29 27.14
CA GLY A 660 20.14 49.35 26.68
C GLY A 660 19.78 50.43 27.71
N ARG A 661 20.27 50.37 28.95
CA ARG A 661 20.00 51.41 29.98
C ARG A 661 21.28 51.84 30.69
N GLY A 662 21.81 52.98 30.27
CA GLY A 662 22.60 53.83 31.14
C GLY A 662 21.70 54.50 32.18
N VAL A 663 22.05 54.28 33.45
CA VAL A 663 22.00 55.20 34.61
C VAL A 663 20.67 55.94 34.90
N GLU A 664 19.98 55.55 36.00
CA GLU A 664 19.80 56.36 37.24
C GLU A 664 18.83 55.65 38.25
N ASP A 665 19.38 55.37 39.43
CA ASP A 665 18.82 55.37 40.80
C ASP A 665 17.31 55.20 41.10
N ARG A 666 16.97 54.13 41.86
CA ARG A 666 16.57 54.18 43.31
C ARG A 666 15.96 52.88 43.82
N GLY A 667 16.60 52.30 44.85
CA GLY A 667 16.06 51.73 46.09
C GLY A 667 14.84 50.78 46.09
N GLY A 668 15.01 49.59 46.65
CA GLY A 668 13.92 48.78 47.18
C GLY A 668 14.31 47.33 47.50
N MET A 669 14.68 47.07 48.75
CA MET A 669 14.91 45.73 49.32
C MET A 669 13.65 44.85 49.24
N GLN A 670 13.81 43.56 48.94
CA GLN A 670 13.36 42.47 49.82
C GLN A 670 13.91 41.13 49.33
N ALA A 671 14.73 40.52 50.18
CA ALA A 671 15.05 39.11 50.12
C ALA A 671 13.86 38.33 50.69
N SER A 672 13.45 37.24 50.04
CA SER A 672 12.64 36.20 50.66
C SER A 672 12.97 34.86 50.04
N GLN A 673 13.24 33.93 50.94
CA GLN A 673 13.65 32.55 50.75
C GLN A 673 12.52 31.72 50.11
N SER A 674 12.89 30.70 49.33
CA SER A 674 12.45 29.31 49.57
C SER A 674 13.11 28.32 48.60
N LEU A 675 13.86 27.38 49.19
CA LEU A 675 14.10 26.02 48.67
C LEU A 675 12.76 25.25 48.61
N PRO A 676 12.64 24.22 47.75
CA PRO A 676 12.83 22.84 48.25
C PRO A 676 13.61 21.96 47.25
N ASP A 677 14.68 21.27 47.64
CA ASP A 677 14.72 19.97 48.34
C ASP A 677 13.82 18.87 47.75
N LEU A 678 14.47 17.97 47.02
CA LEU A 678 14.10 16.57 46.84
C LEU A 678 14.04 15.87 48.20
N PRO A 679 13.17 14.86 48.35
CA PRO A 679 13.73 13.57 48.72
C PRO A 679 13.16 12.38 47.96
N VAL A 680 14.07 11.43 47.80
CA VAL A 680 13.93 10.03 47.37
C VAL A 680 13.08 9.24 48.37
N VAL A 681 12.22 8.34 47.88
CA VAL A 681 11.72 7.20 48.67
C VAL A 681 11.95 5.90 47.89
N ALA A 682 12.57 4.96 48.60
CA ALA A 682 13.02 3.65 48.16
C ALA A 682 11.90 2.59 48.14
N ALA A 683 12.20 1.51 47.43
CA ALA A 683 11.39 0.31 47.29
C ALA A 683 11.39 -0.59 48.54
N THR A 684 10.22 -1.14 48.84
CA THR A 684 9.88 -2.48 49.38
C THR A 684 8.35 -2.59 49.24
N GLY A 685 7.68 -3.67 48.86
CA GLY A 685 7.92 -5.11 48.85
C GLY A 685 6.64 -5.77 49.38
N GLU A 686 6.00 -6.62 48.55
CA GLU A 686 4.94 -7.60 48.91
C GLU A 686 3.54 -7.02 49.24
N SER A 687 2.40 -7.68 49.09
CA SER A 687 2.10 -9.11 48.94
C SER A 687 0.71 -9.33 48.33
N GLU A 688 0.46 -10.59 47.96
CA GLU A 688 -0.82 -11.14 47.57
C GLU A 688 -1.87 -11.12 48.69
N ALA A 689 -3.11 -11.39 48.26
CA ALA A 689 -4.19 -12.07 48.98
C ALA A 689 -5.19 -11.25 49.82
N SER A 690 -6.42 -11.25 49.28
CA SER A 690 -7.65 -11.72 49.92
C SER A 690 -8.50 -10.77 50.77
N ASN A 691 -9.79 -10.95 50.51
CA ASN A 691 -10.99 -10.70 51.33
C ASN A 691 -11.65 -9.32 51.27
N GLN A 692 -12.78 -9.35 50.56
CA GLN A 692 -14.12 -9.01 51.02
C GLN A 692 -14.28 -7.68 51.78
N VAL A 693 -15.19 -6.84 51.28
CA VAL A 693 -16.49 -6.54 51.91
C VAL A 693 -17.05 -5.31 51.16
N GLU A 694 -18.04 -5.57 50.31
CA GLU A 694 -19.14 -4.65 49.96
C GLU A 694 -20.00 -4.36 51.21
N PRO A 695 -21.00 -3.44 51.25
CA PRO A 695 -21.49 -2.51 50.21
C PRO A 695 -21.96 -1.13 50.77
N THR A 696 -22.56 -0.32 49.87
CA THR A 696 -23.67 0.66 50.12
C THR A 696 -23.35 1.94 50.90
N THR A 697 -23.83 3.13 50.54
CA THR A 697 -25.17 3.51 50.04
C THR A 697 -25.12 4.96 49.49
N THR A 698 -25.85 5.22 48.38
CA THR A 698 -26.76 6.36 48.08
C THR A 698 -26.52 7.73 48.77
N THR A 699 -26.67 8.92 48.16
CA THR A 699 -27.57 9.41 47.09
C THR A 699 -27.25 10.91 46.84
N VAL A 700 -27.27 11.35 45.57
CA VAL A 700 -27.91 12.57 44.95
C VAL A 700 -27.72 13.93 45.68
N VAL A 701 -27.26 15.06 45.09
CA VAL A 701 -27.74 15.88 43.96
C VAL A 701 -26.71 16.99 43.66
N ASP A 702 -26.56 17.34 42.37
CA ASP A 702 -26.02 18.55 41.72
C ASP A 702 -24.64 19.14 42.09
N ASP A 703 -23.71 19.19 41.12
CA ASP A 703 -23.43 20.42 40.36
C ASP A 703 -22.40 20.22 39.22
N GLN A 704 -22.66 20.87 38.07
CA GLN A 704 -21.74 21.34 37.01
C GLN A 704 -20.59 20.45 36.52
N GLY A 705 -20.87 19.67 35.46
CA GLY A 705 -19.84 19.15 34.57
C GLY A 705 -19.28 20.22 33.61
N PRO A 706 -17.96 20.23 33.31
CA PRO A 706 -17.35 21.18 32.41
C PRO A 706 -17.76 20.90 30.95
N ARG A 707 -18.25 21.94 30.28
CA ARG A 707 -18.68 21.95 28.88
C ARG A 707 -17.49 21.71 27.93
N ILE A 708 -17.52 20.59 27.22
CA ILE A 708 -16.68 20.35 26.05
C ILE A 708 -17.37 20.98 24.84
N TYR A 709 -16.72 21.95 24.22
CA TYR A 709 -17.19 22.65 23.01
C TYR A 709 -16.84 21.80 21.78
N ILE A 710 -17.86 21.21 21.15
CA ILE A 710 -17.75 20.52 19.85
C ILE A 710 -18.22 21.51 18.77
N PRO A 711 -17.35 21.93 17.82
CA PRO A 711 -17.81 22.68 16.66
C PRO A 711 -18.47 21.72 15.66
N CYS A 712 -19.80 21.64 15.73
CA CYS A 712 -20.63 21.09 14.67
C CYS A 712 -20.84 22.15 13.59
N GLY A 713 -20.33 21.91 12.38
CA GLY A 713 -20.49 22.80 11.24
C GLY A 713 -20.30 22.06 9.92
N VAL A 714 -21.14 21.06 9.66
CA VAL A 714 -21.28 20.46 8.32
C VAL A 714 -22.40 21.19 7.59
N SER A 715 -22.04 22.03 6.63
CA SER A 715 -22.96 22.43 5.56
C SER A 715 -23.00 21.28 4.56
N VAL A 716 -24.08 20.51 4.57
CA VAL A 716 -24.36 19.47 3.57
C VAL A 716 -24.76 20.18 2.28
N GLY A 717 -23.77 20.39 1.40
CA GLY A 717 -24.00 20.75 0.00
C GLY A 717 -24.48 19.54 -0.81
N ALA A 718 -25.39 19.79 -1.74
CA ALA A 718 -26.13 18.84 -2.54
C ALA A 718 -25.29 17.71 -3.20
N GLY A 719 -25.95 16.57 -3.40
CA GLY A 719 -25.41 15.34 -3.96
C GLY A 719 -24.86 15.42 -5.40
N PRO A 720 -24.35 14.29 -5.91
CA PRO A 720 -23.43 14.26 -7.04
C PRO A 720 -24.15 14.53 -8.35
N GLN A 721 -23.74 15.59 -9.06
CA GLN A 721 -24.06 15.72 -10.47
C GLN A 721 -23.20 14.77 -11.30
N LYS A 722 -23.88 14.03 -12.17
CA LYS A 722 -23.36 13.13 -13.20
C LYS A 722 -22.07 13.68 -13.84
N ALA A 723 -21.05 12.84 -13.89
CA ALA A 723 -19.87 13.04 -14.71
C ALA A 723 -20.31 13.33 -16.15
N LYS A 724 -20.04 14.55 -16.62
CA LYS A 724 -20.05 14.86 -18.04
C LYS A 724 -18.80 14.24 -18.65
N ASP A 725 -19.02 13.52 -19.75
CA ASP A 725 -17.98 13.03 -20.65
C ASP A 725 -16.94 14.11 -20.94
N LEU A 726 -15.73 13.90 -20.42
CA LEU A 726 -14.55 14.63 -20.88
C LEU A 726 -13.95 13.82 -22.01
N SER A 727 -14.27 14.26 -23.24
CA SER A 727 -13.56 13.96 -24.48
C SER A 727 -12.03 13.98 -24.29
N PRO A 728 -11.27 13.15 -25.01
CA PRO A 728 -9.85 12.93 -24.76
C PRO A 728 -9.06 14.23 -24.95
N LEU A 729 -8.36 14.63 -23.89
CA LEU A 729 -7.43 15.75 -23.92
C LEU A 729 -6.35 15.49 -24.98
N LYS A 730 -6.23 16.44 -25.91
CA LYS A 730 -5.19 16.52 -26.93
C LYS A 730 -3.78 16.40 -26.29
N PRO A 731 -2.80 15.76 -26.97
CA PRO A 731 -1.43 15.74 -26.50
C PRO A 731 -0.86 17.17 -26.46
N LEU A 732 -0.33 17.56 -25.31
CA LEU A 732 0.46 18.79 -25.16
C LEU A 732 1.72 18.68 -26.01
N GLN A 733 1.78 19.45 -27.10
CA GLN A 733 2.98 19.67 -27.90
C GLN A 733 4.07 20.34 -27.05
N ARG A 734 5.28 19.78 -27.08
CA ARG A 734 6.52 20.40 -26.59
C ARG A 734 6.69 21.82 -27.17
N PRO A 735 7.08 22.84 -26.38
CA PRO A 735 7.64 24.06 -26.93
C PRO A 735 8.99 23.74 -27.58
N ARG A 736 9.10 24.00 -28.89
CA ARG A 736 10.39 24.09 -29.58
C ARG A 736 11.05 25.40 -29.14
N SER A 737 12.16 25.33 -28.39
CA SER A 737 12.97 26.51 -28.12
C SER A 737 13.71 26.94 -29.38
N SER A 738 13.35 28.13 -29.83
CA SER A 738 13.93 28.89 -30.92
C SER A 738 15.33 29.39 -30.56
N LYS A 739 16.29 29.12 -31.44
CA LYS A 739 17.59 29.82 -31.49
C LYS A 739 17.38 31.33 -31.64
N PRO A 740 18.16 32.20 -30.99
CA PRO A 740 18.03 33.64 -31.21
C PRO A 740 18.63 34.05 -32.57
N LYS A 741 17.83 34.81 -33.31
CA LYS A 741 18.19 35.56 -34.53
C LYS A 741 19.22 36.63 -34.16
N GLN A 742 20.43 36.54 -34.72
CA GLN A 742 21.29 37.71 -34.90
C GLN A 742 20.81 38.48 -36.14
N THR A 743 20.45 39.74 -35.92
CA THR A 743 20.18 40.76 -36.94
C THR A 743 21.51 41.36 -37.39
N THR A 744 21.91 41.10 -38.62
CA THR A 744 22.94 41.87 -39.33
C THR A 744 22.29 42.59 -40.50
N GLN A 745 22.37 43.91 -40.46
CA GLN A 745 22.18 44.79 -41.62
C GLN A 745 23.50 45.52 -41.94
N PRO A 746 23.69 46.00 -43.19
CA PRO A 746 24.91 45.77 -43.95
C PRO A 746 25.62 47.05 -44.43
N ARG A 747 26.92 46.94 -44.77
CA ARG A 747 27.64 47.65 -45.88
C ARG A 747 29.18 47.49 -45.77
N PRO A 748 29.97 47.73 -46.83
CA PRO A 748 29.90 47.17 -48.18
C PRO A 748 31.25 46.57 -48.66
N VAL A 749 31.11 45.74 -49.70
CA VAL A 749 32.03 45.36 -50.79
C VAL A 749 33.41 46.03 -50.84
N ASN A 750 34.46 45.20 -50.87
CA ASN A 750 35.55 45.37 -51.84
C ASN A 750 36.08 44.02 -52.32
N SER A 751 36.36 43.97 -53.62
CA SER A 751 36.50 42.79 -54.45
C SER A 751 37.94 42.29 -54.63
N MET A 752 38.06 41.11 -55.27
CA MET A 752 39.25 40.45 -55.84
C MET A 752 40.05 39.58 -54.85
N ALA A 753 40.50 38.35 -55.15
CA ALA A 753 40.69 37.65 -56.41
C ALA A 753 40.57 36.13 -56.25
N GLN A 754 40.40 35.45 -57.38
CA GLN A 754 40.25 34.02 -57.61
C GLN A 754 41.46 33.19 -57.14
N THR A 755 41.24 31.93 -56.71
CA THR A 755 41.89 30.76 -57.31
C THR A 755 41.26 29.43 -56.85
N LYS A 756 41.38 28.45 -57.73
CA LYS A 756 40.64 27.21 -57.87
C LYS A 756 41.19 26.03 -57.03
N LEU A 757 40.31 25.03 -56.85
CA LEU A 757 40.56 23.58 -56.79
C LEU A 757 41.39 23.01 -55.61
N TYR A 758 40.76 22.17 -54.78
CA TYR A 758 40.91 20.70 -54.79
C TYR A 758 40.08 20.09 -53.65
N ALA A 759 39.17 19.18 -53.99
CA ALA A 759 38.48 18.33 -53.03
C ALA A 759 39.43 17.21 -52.57
N ARG A 760 39.65 17.06 -51.26
CA ARG A 760 40.26 15.86 -50.67
C ARG A 760 39.32 15.26 -49.63
N ARG A 761 38.81 14.07 -49.96
CA ARG A 761 38.14 13.12 -49.06
C ARG A 761 39.09 12.76 -47.90
N ARG A 762 38.57 12.72 -46.66
CA ARG A 762 39.27 12.10 -45.51
C ARG A 762 38.94 10.60 -45.46
N PRO A 763 39.93 9.71 -45.27
CA PRO A 763 39.73 8.27 -45.21
C PRO A 763 39.33 7.79 -43.81
N GLN A 764 38.51 6.73 -43.80
CA GLN A 764 38.28 5.83 -42.67
C GLN A 764 39.41 4.79 -42.61
N SER A 765 39.95 4.52 -41.42
CA SER A 765 40.67 3.30 -41.03
C SER A 765 41.18 3.51 -39.60
N ALA A 766 41.33 2.54 -38.70
CA ALA A 766 40.90 1.15 -38.59
C ALA A 766 41.25 0.75 -37.14
N HIS A 767 40.40 -0.05 -36.50
CA HIS A 767 40.79 -0.81 -35.31
C HIS A 767 41.74 -1.95 -35.70
N PRO A 768 42.71 -2.33 -34.85
CA PRO A 768 43.38 -3.62 -34.97
C PRO A 768 42.79 -4.64 -33.98
N THR A 769 42.37 -5.78 -34.53
CA THR A 769 42.15 -7.04 -33.82
C THR A 769 43.48 -7.80 -33.64
N LYS A 770 43.72 -8.22 -32.39
CA LYS A 770 44.44 -9.41 -31.86
C LYS A 770 45.53 -10.11 -32.71
N SER A 771 46.69 -10.34 -32.08
CA SER A 771 47.29 -11.68 -31.87
C SER A 771 48.53 -11.62 -30.95
N TYR A 772 48.44 -12.16 -29.73
CA TYR A 772 49.21 -13.30 -29.20
C TYR A 772 48.70 -13.63 -27.80
#